data_AF-A0AAU1Y0M3-F1
#
_entry.id   AF-A0AAU1Y0M3-F1
#
_cell.length_a   1.000
_cell.length_b   1.000
_cell.length_c   1.000
_cell.angle_alpha   90.00
_cell.angle_beta   90.00
_cell.angle_gamma   90.00
#
_symmetry.space_group_name_H-M   'P 1'
#
loop_
_entity.id
_entity.type
_entity.pdbx_description
1 polymer ?
#
loop_
_entity_poly.entity_id
_entity_poly.type
_entity_poly.pdbx_seq_one_letter_code
_entity_poly.pdbx_strand_id
1 'polypeptide(L)'
;MPVPESVRALVPGTIRYKAATDLAALQGEFESDPVKVLVGLVRELGERVTITALRKCAESMGIAASMSLDEWGQMRQLLLAEPQIRQVGESSSFRWVKGRSKSQSHSRPKAAPEALRELASRPRMKATTKQSLSLSAAVSAGLKELSPYELLAAHALDVPVTEWPQHWTEPRPEQVPEEIRLVSVEHITEMSRAKSRIVLPGSEPSPVALKAAEIPSSLGLLPLLVPLVAMPASSLAADKAARALSGEHAWNALRAAMDCFEQALSLGSDRKDTLDQEGRLAPLSARARELLKTVLMRRPKEDDLSWLDFAEEMASRACALMADPRTRQQPNALVRAWAEHVAAHPAIPAELREAARTVQAVEAVEAADADGTGIGEETKESREVEAARETLAGEAEQTKPTGVEEKSDADAEVGQAATFASEDAAVAAGDAPQDATNDVPDETPDAAQEPQRDPQAEIAALTRLLEQERRSAAAARGEQEQHRRAASAALAEAEAAANRLRLRVEDEEKHRAEAEERAHATEAKWESARRELEEAAERAEAMTRQLQRRDDELRQSRQAARGPSQAQLRQARIDTLRVLAAVLAEVADQAVHEAEETGPANALYRRVLARAAAAGVLDIGVLGEETDYDPAVHRAPGGPAPRVLVERPGFVWQGPREPGPVVLEQAIVRRAEQ
;
A
#
# COMPACT_ATOMS: atom_id res chain seq x y z
N MET A 1 14.86 -37.08 24.91
CA MET A 1 14.05 -36.16 25.72
C MET A 1 14.29 -34.74 25.24
N PRO A 2 13.30 -34.04 24.66
CA PRO A 2 13.35 -32.60 24.73
C PRO A 2 13.27 -32.22 26.22
N VAL A 3 14.26 -31.47 26.66
CA VAL A 3 14.35 -30.92 28.01
C VAL A 3 13.03 -30.17 28.32
N PRO A 4 12.37 -30.38 29.47
CA PRO A 4 11.14 -29.66 29.82
C PRO A 4 11.38 -28.15 29.65
N GLU A 5 10.44 -27.41 29.09
CA GLU A 5 10.54 -25.94 28.94
C GLU A 5 10.77 -25.21 30.29
N SER A 6 10.59 -25.91 31.41
CA SER A 6 10.91 -25.44 32.77
C SER A 6 12.37 -25.65 33.21
N VAL A 7 13.16 -26.46 32.51
CA VAL A 7 14.60 -26.62 32.79
C VAL A 7 15.33 -25.55 31.97
N ARG A 8 15.32 -24.33 32.49
CA ARG A 8 16.25 -23.30 32.00
C ARG A 8 17.65 -23.72 32.41
N ALA A 9 18.51 -24.00 31.43
CA ALA A 9 19.93 -24.19 31.67
C ALA A 9 20.46 -22.97 32.45
N LEU A 10 20.97 -23.22 33.65
CA LEU A 10 21.60 -22.18 34.46
C LEU A 10 22.91 -21.80 33.75
N VAL A 11 23.01 -20.56 33.30
CA VAL A 11 24.22 -20.07 32.61
C VAL A 11 25.31 -19.85 33.66
N PRO A 12 26.50 -20.47 33.52
CA PRO A 12 27.61 -20.24 34.44
C PRO A 12 27.91 -18.75 34.61
N GLY A 13 28.05 -18.31 35.86
CA GLY A 13 28.27 -16.90 36.20
C GLY A 13 27.02 -16.07 36.47
N THR A 14 25.81 -16.66 36.33
CA THR A 14 24.57 -16.02 36.80
C THR A 14 24.39 -16.15 38.32
N ILE A 15 23.68 -15.22 38.95
CA ILE A 15 23.26 -15.26 40.36
C ILE A 15 22.45 -16.53 40.63
N ARG A 16 21.57 -16.93 39.71
CA ARG A 16 20.84 -18.20 39.83
C ARG A 16 21.76 -19.42 39.78
N TYR A 17 22.80 -19.39 38.94
CA TYR A 17 23.81 -20.44 38.91
C TYR A 17 24.61 -20.47 40.22
N LYS A 18 25.09 -19.31 40.69
CA LYS A 18 25.79 -19.19 41.98
C LYS A 18 24.94 -19.69 43.15
N ALA A 19 23.66 -19.33 43.20
CA ALA A 19 22.74 -19.78 44.25
C ALA A 19 22.58 -21.31 44.27
N ALA A 20 22.63 -21.96 43.10
CA ALA A 20 22.53 -23.41 42.99
C ALA A 20 23.85 -24.14 43.30
N THR A 21 25.01 -23.51 43.05
CA THR A 21 26.33 -24.14 43.23
C THR A 21 27.00 -23.82 44.56
N ASP A 22 26.85 -22.60 45.06
CA ASP A 22 27.51 -22.09 46.27
C ASP A 22 26.66 -20.98 46.93
N LEU A 23 25.58 -21.40 47.60
CA LEU A 23 24.66 -20.48 48.25
C LEU A 23 25.33 -19.70 49.39
N ALA A 24 26.24 -20.31 50.14
CA ALA A 24 26.90 -19.68 51.27
C ALA A 24 27.80 -18.52 50.84
N ALA A 25 28.58 -18.70 49.76
CA ALA A 25 29.36 -17.60 49.20
C ALA A 25 28.47 -16.47 48.68
N LEU A 26 27.34 -16.80 48.05
CA LEU A 26 26.39 -15.80 47.55
C LEU A 26 25.68 -15.04 48.68
N GLN A 27 25.35 -15.70 49.79
CA GLN A 27 24.84 -15.05 50.99
C GLN A 27 25.88 -14.09 51.57
N GLY A 28 27.15 -14.47 51.64
CA GLY A 28 28.24 -13.58 52.06
C GLY A 28 28.46 -12.38 51.11
N GLU A 29 28.36 -12.60 49.78
CA GLU A 29 28.36 -11.52 48.79
C GLU A 29 27.17 -10.56 48.99
N PHE A 30 26.00 -11.09 49.33
CA PHE A 30 24.79 -10.30 49.57
C PHE A 30 24.85 -9.51 50.89
N GLU A 31 25.40 -10.09 51.96
CA GLU A 31 25.63 -9.38 53.22
C GLU A 31 26.65 -8.24 53.06
N SER A 32 27.65 -8.44 52.20
CA SER A 32 28.69 -7.44 51.93
C SER A 32 28.20 -6.32 50.99
N ASP A 33 27.50 -6.67 49.90
CA ASP A 33 27.02 -5.74 48.88
C ASP A 33 25.68 -6.24 48.27
N PRO A 34 24.55 -5.99 48.96
CA PRO A 34 23.25 -6.48 48.53
C PRO A 34 22.80 -5.82 47.21
N VAL A 35 23.24 -4.57 46.96
CA VAL A 35 22.89 -3.80 45.76
C VAL A 35 23.47 -4.49 44.52
N LYS A 36 24.75 -4.85 44.54
CA LYS A 36 25.43 -5.52 43.43
C LYS A 36 24.78 -6.86 43.07
N VAL A 37 24.42 -7.66 44.07
CA VAL A 37 23.74 -8.95 43.85
C VAL A 37 22.35 -8.74 43.22
N LEU A 38 21.59 -7.75 43.71
CA LEU A 38 20.26 -7.42 43.17
C LEU A 38 20.33 -6.81 41.76
N VAL A 39 21.33 -5.99 41.44
CA VAL A 39 21.58 -5.50 40.08
C VAL A 39 21.86 -6.66 39.13
N GLY A 40 22.64 -7.66 39.57
CA GLY A 40 22.87 -8.91 38.83
C GLY A 40 21.57 -9.67 38.56
N LEU A 41 20.71 -9.78 39.57
CA LEU A 41 19.38 -10.38 39.44
C LEU A 41 18.46 -9.63 38.48
N VAL A 42 18.43 -8.30 38.52
CA VAL A 42 17.65 -7.48 37.56
C VAL A 42 18.16 -7.71 36.14
N ARG A 43 19.48 -7.79 35.96
CA ARG A 43 20.10 -8.07 34.65
C ARG A 43 19.71 -9.45 34.11
N GLU A 44 19.58 -10.46 34.97
CA GLU A 44 19.19 -11.83 34.59
C GLU A 44 17.70 -12.00 34.31
N LEU A 45 16.85 -11.29 35.07
CA LEU A 45 15.40 -11.39 34.97
C LEU A 45 14.84 -10.63 33.76
N GLY A 46 15.60 -9.72 33.15
CA GLY A 46 15.28 -9.09 31.87
C GLY A 46 14.55 -7.74 31.98
N GLU A 47 13.70 -7.43 30.99
CA GLU A 47 13.39 -6.04 30.62
C GLU A 47 12.63 -5.20 31.66
N ARG A 48 11.85 -5.82 32.57
CA ARG A 48 11.10 -5.12 33.62
C ARG A 48 10.89 -6.04 34.83
N VAL A 49 11.37 -5.64 36.00
CA VAL A 49 11.25 -6.41 37.24
C VAL A 49 10.77 -5.51 38.37
N THR A 50 9.71 -5.88 39.08
CA THR A 50 9.24 -5.12 40.24
C THR A 50 10.06 -5.47 41.49
N ILE A 51 10.10 -4.57 42.48
CA ILE A 51 10.76 -4.86 43.78
C ILE A 51 10.17 -6.11 44.46
N THR A 52 8.87 -6.33 44.31
CA THR A 52 8.16 -7.51 44.84
C THR A 52 8.62 -8.80 44.16
N ALA A 53 8.88 -8.77 42.86
CA ALA A 53 9.40 -9.91 42.11
C ALA A 53 10.87 -10.19 42.47
N LEU A 54 11.69 -9.14 42.65
CA LEU A 54 13.07 -9.28 43.13
C LEU A 54 13.11 -9.92 44.52
N ARG A 55 12.29 -9.42 45.45
CA ARG A 55 12.16 -9.98 46.80
C ARG A 55 11.79 -11.45 46.76
N LYS A 56 10.69 -11.80 46.07
CA LYS A 56 10.25 -13.19 45.95
C LYS A 56 11.32 -14.09 45.32
N CYS A 57 12.06 -13.58 44.34
CA CYS A 57 13.16 -14.32 43.71
C CYS A 57 14.34 -14.52 44.67
N ALA A 58 14.74 -13.50 45.42
CA ALA A 58 15.82 -13.59 46.41
C ALA A 58 15.46 -14.50 47.59
N GLU A 59 14.22 -14.43 48.08
CA GLU A 59 13.66 -15.33 49.10
C GLU A 59 13.64 -16.78 48.61
N SER A 60 13.17 -17.03 47.38
CA SER A 60 13.11 -18.39 46.82
C SER A 60 14.48 -19.05 46.62
N MET A 61 15.54 -18.25 46.52
CA MET A 61 16.93 -18.73 46.45
C MET A 61 17.60 -18.80 47.82
N GLY A 62 16.95 -18.35 48.90
CA GLY A 62 17.51 -18.34 50.25
C GLY A 62 18.52 -17.21 50.52
N ILE A 63 18.62 -16.20 49.67
CA ILE A 63 19.65 -15.13 49.79
C ILE A 63 19.22 -14.06 50.81
N ALA A 64 17.93 -13.73 50.87
CA ALA A 64 17.42 -12.59 51.64
C ALA A 64 16.33 -13.00 52.65
N ALA A 65 16.44 -14.19 53.24
CA ALA A 65 15.41 -14.74 54.13
C ALA A 65 15.21 -13.93 55.44
N SER A 66 16.20 -13.11 55.83
CA SER A 66 16.20 -12.32 57.06
C SER A 66 15.86 -10.84 56.87
N MET A 67 15.72 -10.33 55.64
CA MET A 67 15.46 -8.91 55.40
C MET A 67 13.99 -8.55 55.63
N SER A 68 13.77 -7.54 56.46
CA SER A 68 12.46 -6.94 56.74
C SER A 68 11.92 -6.12 55.55
N LEU A 69 10.61 -5.84 55.58
CA LEU A 69 9.95 -5.03 54.56
C LEU A 69 10.53 -3.61 54.45
N ASP A 70 10.95 -3.03 55.57
CA ASP A 70 11.51 -1.68 55.63
C ASP A 70 12.89 -1.63 54.97
N GLU A 71 13.72 -2.65 55.19
CA GLU A 71 15.03 -2.80 54.54
C GLU A 71 14.88 -2.98 53.02
N TRP A 72 13.85 -3.70 52.55
CA TRP A 72 13.52 -3.76 51.13
C TRP A 72 13.09 -2.40 50.55
N GLY A 73 12.42 -1.56 51.36
CA GLY A 73 12.10 -0.17 51.02
C GLY A 73 13.35 0.68 50.84
N GLN A 74 14.35 0.53 51.72
CA GLN A 74 15.65 1.20 51.60
C GLN A 74 16.44 0.67 50.40
N MET A 75 16.43 -0.64 50.19
CA MET A 75 17.11 -1.28 49.05
C MET A 75 16.56 -0.79 47.71
N ARG A 76 15.25 -0.52 47.63
CA ARG A 76 14.65 0.12 46.46
C ARG A 76 15.28 1.48 46.17
N GLN A 77 15.54 2.31 47.18
CA GLN A 77 16.16 3.61 46.98
C GLN A 77 17.63 3.47 46.55
N LEU A 78 18.36 2.52 47.15
CA LEU A 78 19.75 2.22 46.77
C LEU A 78 19.84 1.70 45.32
N LEU A 79 18.93 0.81 44.90
CA LEU A 79 18.85 0.34 43.52
C LEU A 79 18.50 1.47 42.52
N LEU A 80 17.73 2.47 42.93
CA LEU A 80 17.44 3.64 42.09
C LEU A 80 18.64 4.59 41.98
N ALA A 81 19.53 4.60 42.98
CA ALA A 81 20.77 5.36 42.93
C ALA A 81 21.80 4.74 41.97
N GLU A 82 21.69 3.43 41.68
CA GLU A 82 22.59 2.74 40.75
C GLU A 82 22.41 3.20 39.30
N PRO A 83 23.48 3.68 38.61
CA PRO A 83 23.39 4.25 37.27
C PRO A 83 22.95 3.25 36.19
N GLN A 84 23.05 1.95 36.46
CA GLN A 84 22.65 0.88 35.54
C GLN A 84 21.18 0.50 35.66
N ILE A 85 20.45 1.02 36.65
CA ILE A 85 19.04 0.71 36.87
C ILE A 85 18.20 1.94 36.56
N ARG A 86 17.11 1.77 35.80
CA ARG A 86 16.10 2.81 35.60
C ARG A 86 14.73 2.33 36.00
N GLN A 87 13.96 3.19 36.64
CA GLN A 87 12.54 2.97 36.86
C GLN A 87 11.77 3.23 35.56
N VAL A 88 10.94 2.28 35.15
CA VAL A 88 10.12 2.36 33.93
C VAL A 88 8.64 2.34 34.32
N GLY A 89 7.96 3.46 34.03
CA GLY A 89 6.52 3.64 34.22
C GLY A 89 6.08 3.90 35.67
N GLU A 90 4.78 4.09 35.85
CA GLU A 90 4.13 4.27 37.16
C GLU A 90 4.23 3.00 38.03
N SER A 91 4.34 1.82 37.41
CA SER A 91 4.31 0.52 38.07
C SER A 91 5.56 0.15 38.87
N SER A 92 6.45 1.10 39.21
CA SER A 92 7.67 0.89 40.02
C SER A 92 8.56 -0.27 39.54
N SER A 93 8.57 -0.53 38.23
CA SER A 93 9.40 -1.59 37.64
C SER A 93 10.80 -1.09 37.35
N PHE A 94 11.81 -1.91 37.64
CA PHE A 94 13.21 -1.67 37.32
C PHE A 94 13.57 -2.30 35.98
N ARG A 95 14.40 -1.60 35.22
CA ARG A 95 15.03 -2.10 33.99
C ARG A 95 16.53 -1.90 34.09
N TRP A 96 17.29 -2.95 33.82
CA TRP A 96 18.73 -2.82 33.62
C TRP A 96 19.00 -2.12 32.29
N VAL A 97 19.75 -1.02 32.34
CA VAL A 97 20.24 -0.29 31.18
C VAL A 97 21.71 -0.62 31.06
N LYS A 98 22.07 -1.41 30.03
CA LYS A 98 23.46 -1.72 29.70
C LYS A 98 24.23 -0.41 29.70
N GLY A 99 25.17 -0.27 30.63
CA GLY A 99 25.96 0.94 30.81
C GLY A 99 26.56 1.36 29.48
N ARG A 100 25.88 2.29 28.78
CA ARG A 100 26.57 3.19 27.89
C ARG A 100 27.30 4.10 28.85
N SER A 101 28.61 3.89 28.92
CA SER A 101 29.56 4.85 29.47
C SER A 101 29.01 6.24 29.20
N LYS A 102 28.92 7.07 30.24
CA LYS A 102 28.61 8.50 30.12
C LYS A 102 29.75 9.20 29.38
N SER A 103 30.08 8.79 28.16
CA SER A 103 30.31 9.79 27.14
C SER A 103 28.94 10.41 26.92
N GLN A 104 28.80 11.64 27.40
CA GLN A 104 28.03 12.62 26.67
C GLN A 104 28.55 12.59 25.23
N SER A 105 28.06 11.64 24.44
CA SER A 105 27.71 12.00 23.09
C SER A 105 26.68 13.09 23.29
N HIS A 106 27.11 14.34 23.14
CA HIS A 106 26.40 15.21 22.23
C HIS A 106 25.97 14.28 21.11
N SER A 107 24.70 13.85 21.13
CA SER A 107 24.13 13.05 20.07
C SER A 107 24.50 13.84 18.84
N ARG A 108 25.48 13.32 18.08
CA ARG A 108 25.89 13.97 16.84
C ARG A 108 24.57 14.24 16.14
N PRO A 109 24.25 15.52 15.84
CA PRO A 109 22.93 15.87 15.33
C PRO A 109 22.62 14.88 14.22
N LYS A 110 21.56 14.10 14.40
CA LYS A 110 21.20 13.08 13.42
C LYS A 110 20.97 13.82 12.12
N ALA A 111 21.54 13.31 11.04
CA ALA A 111 21.27 13.86 9.71
C ALA A 111 19.75 13.85 9.51
N ALA A 112 19.21 14.90 8.88
CA ALA A 112 17.77 15.03 8.65
C ALA A 112 17.13 13.75 8.05
N PRO A 113 17.72 13.04 7.08
CA PRO A 113 17.11 11.82 6.54
C PRO A 113 17.05 10.67 7.57
N GLU A 114 17.98 10.58 8.52
CA GLU A 114 17.93 9.58 9.58
C GLU A 114 16.88 9.93 10.64
N ALA A 115 16.78 11.22 11.01
CA ALA A 115 15.78 11.70 11.93
C ALA A 115 14.35 11.49 11.38
N LEU A 116 14.16 11.72 10.08
CA LEU A 116 12.89 11.51 9.39
C LEU A 116 12.49 10.03 9.35
N ARG A 117 13.43 9.13 9.05
CA ARG A 117 13.19 7.67 9.07
C ARG A 117 12.75 7.18 10.44
N GLU A 118 13.41 7.66 11.49
CA GLU A 118 13.03 7.32 12.86
C GLU A 118 11.66 7.90 13.21
N LEU A 119 11.36 9.12 12.76
CA LEU A 119 10.06 9.75 12.96
C LEU A 119 8.95 8.95 12.27
N ALA A 120 9.15 8.55 11.00
CA ALA A 120 8.21 7.75 10.21
C ALA A 120 7.94 6.38 10.85
N SER A 121 8.97 5.76 11.44
CA SER A 121 8.84 4.43 12.07
C SER A 121 8.02 4.42 13.36
N ARG A 122 7.69 5.59 13.93
CA ARG A 122 6.97 5.70 15.20
C ARG A 122 5.45 5.70 14.97
N PRO A 123 4.67 4.99 15.79
CA PRO A 123 3.21 5.03 15.69
C PRO A 123 2.68 6.44 15.98
N ARG A 124 1.82 6.96 15.11
CA ARG A 124 1.25 8.33 15.13
C ARG A 124 0.67 8.71 16.51
N MET A 125 0.09 7.73 17.20
CA MET A 125 -0.47 7.85 18.57
C MET A 125 0.55 8.20 19.68
N LYS A 126 1.87 8.14 19.42
CA LYS A 126 2.95 8.45 20.40
C LYS A 126 3.78 9.69 20.04
N ALA A 127 3.31 10.49 19.07
CA ALA A 127 4.04 11.59 18.46
C ALA A 127 4.19 12.86 19.32
N THR A 128 3.65 12.92 20.55
CA THR A 128 3.82 14.07 21.47
C THR A 128 4.95 13.89 22.49
N THR A 129 5.74 12.81 22.37
CA THR A 129 6.88 12.61 23.27
C THR A 129 8.00 13.62 23.00
N LYS A 130 8.74 14.06 24.03
CA LYS A 130 9.90 14.98 23.89
C LYS A 130 10.89 14.55 22.79
N GLN A 131 10.94 13.26 22.48
CA GLN A 131 11.78 12.69 21.43
C GLN A 131 11.27 12.99 20.02
N SER A 132 9.96 12.89 19.73
CA SER A 132 9.43 13.23 18.39
C SER A 132 9.57 14.72 18.09
N LEU A 133 9.43 15.58 19.10
CA LEU A 133 9.74 17.01 18.96
C LEU A 133 11.24 17.23 18.62
N SER A 134 12.15 16.50 19.27
CA SER A 134 13.58 16.61 18.96
C SER A 134 13.94 16.07 17.56
N LEU A 135 13.24 15.04 17.09
CA LEU A 135 13.43 14.48 15.75
C LEU A 135 12.85 15.43 14.69
N SER A 136 11.65 15.95 14.91
CA SER A 136 11.03 16.96 14.04
C SER A 136 11.92 18.21 13.94
N ALA A 137 12.46 18.71 15.06
CA ALA A 137 13.40 19.84 15.04
C ALA A 137 14.68 19.53 14.24
N ALA A 138 15.21 18.30 14.32
CA ALA A 138 16.37 17.89 13.53
C ALA A 138 16.06 17.78 12.03
N VAL A 139 14.86 17.31 11.68
CA VAL A 139 14.37 17.27 10.28
C VAL A 139 14.19 18.70 9.75
N SER A 140 13.54 19.58 10.52
CA SER A 140 13.36 21.00 10.16
C SER A 140 14.70 21.74 10.00
N ALA A 141 15.70 21.45 10.84
CA ALA A 141 17.02 22.08 10.74
C ALA A 141 17.80 21.65 9.49
N GLY A 142 17.53 20.46 8.94
CA GLY A 142 18.23 19.91 7.77
C GLY A 142 17.32 19.65 6.57
N LEU A 143 16.24 20.42 6.38
CA LEU A 143 15.34 20.27 5.22
C LEU A 143 16.07 20.31 3.87
N LYS A 144 17.19 21.06 3.78
CA LYS A 144 18.02 21.16 2.57
C LYS A 144 18.77 19.88 2.22
N GLU A 145 18.92 18.97 3.18
CA GLU A 145 19.57 17.66 2.99
C GLU A 145 18.58 16.58 2.53
N LEU A 146 17.28 16.85 2.64
CA LEU A 146 16.23 15.89 2.33
C LEU A 146 15.96 15.85 0.84
N SER A 147 15.76 14.64 0.32
CA SER A 147 15.22 14.46 -1.03
C SER A 147 13.77 14.97 -1.13
N PRO A 148 13.25 15.23 -2.35
CA PRO A 148 11.85 15.63 -2.54
C PRO A 148 10.84 14.68 -1.89
N TYR A 149 11.15 13.37 -1.93
CA TYR A 149 10.33 12.34 -1.31
C TYR A 149 10.34 12.42 0.22
N GLU A 150 11.52 12.68 0.78
CA GLU A 150 11.69 12.87 2.22
C GLU A 150 11.04 14.18 2.69
N LEU A 151 10.97 15.21 1.84
CA LEU A 151 10.24 16.45 2.15
C LEU A 151 8.72 16.26 2.13
N LEU A 152 8.18 15.49 1.17
CA LEU A 152 6.76 15.09 1.18
C LEU A 152 6.40 14.28 2.41
N ALA A 153 7.25 13.32 2.78
CA ALA A 153 7.04 12.52 3.99
C ALA A 153 7.23 13.35 5.27
N ALA A 154 8.14 14.33 5.30
CA ALA A 154 8.28 15.26 6.41
C ALA A 154 7.00 16.09 6.60
N HIS A 155 6.43 16.60 5.50
CA HIS A 155 5.16 17.31 5.51
C HIS A 155 4.00 16.41 5.99
N ALA A 156 3.95 15.15 5.54
CA ALA A 156 2.95 14.18 5.98
C ALA A 156 3.03 13.83 7.49
N LEU A 157 4.22 14.01 8.08
CA LEU A 157 4.52 13.80 9.50
C LEU A 157 4.41 15.09 10.32
N ASP A 158 3.74 16.11 9.78
CA ASP A 158 3.50 17.41 10.42
C ASP A 158 4.80 18.16 10.77
N VAL A 159 5.89 17.90 10.04
CA VAL A 159 7.13 18.69 10.14
C VAL A 159 6.98 19.92 9.25
N PRO A 160 7.07 21.15 9.79
CA PRO A 160 6.91 22.36 8.99
C PRO A 160 8.04 22.47 7.96
N VAL A 161 7.68 22.40 6.67
CA VAL A 161 8.60 22.59 5.55
C VAL A 161 8.55 24.07 5.16
N THR A 162 9.38 24.89 5.82
CA THR A 162 9.34 26.37 5.65
C THR A 162 9.95 26.85 4.33
N GLU A 163 10.85 26.07 3.74
CA GLU A 163 11.49 26.36 2.45
C GLU A 163 11.30 25.16 1.53
N TRP A 164 10.22 25.17 0.74
CA TRP A 164 10.19 24.31 -0.45
C TRP A 164 11.24 24.85 -1.42
N PRO A 165 12.19 24.04 -1.90
CA PRO A 165 13.27 24.56 -2.72
C PRO A 165 12.71 25.29 -3.94
N GLN A 166 12.98 26.60 -4.08
CA GLN A 166 12.41 27.45 -5.12
C GLN A 166 12.72 26.98 -6.56
N HIS A 167 13.73 26.12 -6.72
CA HIS A 167 14.07 25.50 -7.99
C HIS A 167 13.18 24.30 -8.34
N TRP A 168 12.30 23.87 -7.43
CA TRP A 168 11.26 22.89 -7.63
C TRP A 168 9.95 23.67 -7.77
N THR A 169 9.67 24.12 -8.98
CA THR A 169 8.34 24.63 -9.34
C THR A 169 7.28 23.56 -9.08
N GLU A 170 6.05 24.02 -8.89
CA GLU A 170 4.84 23.27 -8.51
C GLU A 170 4.78 21.82 -9.03
N PRO A 171 4.25 20.87 -8.22
CA PRO A 171 3.33 21.12 -7.11
C PRO A 171 4.00 21.36 -5.75
N ARG A 172 3.44 22.31 -5.00
CA ARG A 172 3.77 22.46 -3.57
C ARG A 172 3.24 21.26 -2.78
N PRO A 173 3.85 20.85 -1.66
CA PRO A 173 3.41 19.69 -0.89
C PRO A 173 1.97 19.81 -0.37
N GLU A 174 1.41 21.02 -0.28
CA GLU A 174 0.00 21.22 0.07
C GLU A 174 -0.95 20.84 -1.08
N GLN A 175 -0.51 20.96 -2.33
CA GLN A 175 -1.28 20.62 -3.53
C GLN A 175 -1.25 19.11 -3.85
N VAL A 176 -0.36 18.36 -3.20
CA VAL A 176 -0.28 16.90 -3.35
C VAL A 176 -1.36 16.24 -2.48
N PRO A 177 -2.23 15.37 -3.04
CA PRO A 177 -3.25 14.63 -2.29
C PRO A 177 -2.72 13.96 -1.02
N GLU A 178 -3.50 13.96 0.06
CA GLU A 178 -3.08 13.42 1.36
C GLU A 178 -2.67 11.94 1.29
N GLU A 179 -3.38 11.16 0.49
CA GLU A 179 -3.09 9.74 0.23
C GLU A 179 -1.64 9.55 -0.26
N ILE A 180 -1.19 10.37 -1.20
CA ILE A 180 0.16 10.34 -1.77
C ILE A 180 1.22 10.69 -0.71
N ARG A 181 0.90 11.67 0.15
CA ARG A 181 1.78 12.06 1.25
C ARG A 181 1.94 10.95 2.28
N LEU A 182 0.87 10.23 2.62
CA LEU A 182 0.90 9.09 3.53
C LEU A 182 1.69 7.91 2.96
N VAL A 183 1.53 7.61 1.67
CA VAL A 183 2.31 6.58 0.98
C VAL A 183 3.81 6.91 0.98
N SER A 184 4.16 8.20 0.94
CA SER A 184 5.54 8.66 1.09
C SER A 184 6.14 8.27 2.45
N VAL A 185 5.36 8.39 3.52
CA VAL A 185 5.75 7.92 4.86
C VAL A 185 5.94 6.41 4.87
N GLU A 186 4.98 5.65 4.33
CA GLU A 186 5.04 4.19 4.31
C GLU A 186 6.31 3.68 3.65
N HIS A 187 6.66 4.19 2.47
CA HIS A 187 7.90 3.80 1.79
C HIS A 187 9.16 4.10 2.61
N ILE A 188 9.25 5.27 3.27
CA ILE A 188 10.38 5.57 4.16
C ILE A 188 10.45 4.57 5.32
N THR A 189 9.30 4.15 5.86
CA THR A 189 9.27 3.10 6.89
C THR A 189 9.69 1.74 6.35
N GLU A 190 9.27 1.38 5.13
CA GLU A 190 9.65 0.12 4.50
C GLU A 190 11.15 0.07 4.18
N MET A 191 11.71 1.15 3.61
CA MET A 191 13.14 1.29 3.39
C MET A 191 13.93 1.19 4.69
N SER A 192 13.41 1.78 5.76
CA SER A 192 14.01 1.68 7.10
C SER A 192 13.93 0.25 7.66
N ARG A 193 12.81 -0.45 7.46
CA ARG A 193 12.62 -1.85 7.84
C ARG A 193 13.55 -2.77 7.03
N ALA A 194 13.63 -2.59 5.72
CA ALA A 194 14.53 -3.34 4.84
C ALA A 194 15.99 -3.16 5.28
N LYS A 195 16.42 -1.91 5.53
CA LYS A 195 17.76 -1.62 6.06
C LYS A 195 17.99 -2.27 7.43
N SER A 196 16.99 -2.29 8.31
CA SER A 196 17.09 -2.95 9.61
C SER A 196 17.15 -4.48 9.53
N ARG A 197 16.52 -5.10 8.51
CA ARG A 197 16.58 -6.55 8.26
C ARG A 197 17.93 -7.01 7.70
N ILE A 198 18.62 -6.12 6.98
CA ILE A 198 19.92 -6.39 6.37
C ILE A 198 21.06 -6.35 7.41
N VAL A 199 20.88 -5.64 8.53
CA VAL A 199 21.90 -5.51 9.58
C VAL A 199 21.73 -6.64 10.62
N LEU A 200 22.17 -7.85 10.25
CA LEU A 200 22.68 -8.80 11.25
C LEU A 200 24.06 -8.28 11.74
N PRO A 201 24.35 -8.28 13.05
CA PRO A 201 25.63 -7.80 13.53
C PRO A 201 26.75 -8.77 13.11
N GLY A 202 27.54 -8.38 12.10
CA GLY A 202 28.79 -9.06 11.74
C GLY A 202 28.95 -9.50 10.28
N SER A 203 27.98 -9.31 9.39
CA SER A 203 28.10 -9.66 7.97
C SER A 203 28.02 -8.42 7.08
N GLU A 204 29.03 -8.19 6.25
CA GLU A 204 28.93 -7.21 5.16
C GLU A 204 27.72 -7.55 4.26
N PRO A 205 26.94 -6.56 3.83
CA PRO A 205 25.75 -6.82 3.03
C PRO A 205 26.17 -7.42 1.69
N SER A 206 25.65 -8.62 1.40
CA SER A 206 25.80 -9.26 0.10
C SER A 206 25.34 -8.32 -1.02
N PRO A 207 26.04 -8.27 -2.18
CA PRO A 207 25.61 -7.48 -3.33
C PRO A 207 24.21 -7.87 -3.84
N VAL A 208 23.73 -9.07 -3.52
CA VAL A 208 22.36 -9.51 -3.81
C VAL A 208 21.33 -8.84 -2.88
N ALA A 209 21.70 -8.59 -1.61
CA ALA A 209 20.85 -7.86 -0.66
C ALA A 209 20.78 -6.36 -0.96
N LEU A 210 21.83 -5.79 -1.56
CA LEU A 210 21.81 -4.40 -2.09
C LEU A 210 20.88 -4.26 -3.29
N LYS A 211 20.79 -5.28 -4.16
CA LYS A 211 19.78 -5.33 -5.24
C LYS A 211 18.36 -5.55 -4.72
N ALA A 212 18.17 -6.28 -3.62
CA ALA A 212 16.85 -6.44 -3.00
C ALA A 212 16.31 -5.16 -2.31
N ALA A 213 17.15 -4.12 -2.16
CA ALA A 213 16.73 -2.77 -1.76
C ALA A 213 16.37 -1.88 -2.98
N GLU A 214 16.36 -2.42 -4.20
CA GLU A 214 15.76 -1.78 -5.37
C GLU A 214 14.25 -1.69 -5.17
N ILE A 215 13.67 -0.56 -5.61
CA ILE A 215 12.25 -0.22 -5.46
C ILE A 215 11.43 -1.41 -5.96
N PRO A 216 10.62 -2.07 -5.12
CA PRO A 216 9.80 -3.19 -5.57
C PRO A 216 8.84 -2.70 -6.65
N SER A 217 8.99 -3.23 -7.87
CA SER A 217 8.11 -2.96 -9.01
C SER A 217 6.65 -3.41 -8.80
N SER A 218 6.37 -4.07 -7.68
CA SER A 218 5.07 -4.68 -7.33
C SER A 218 4.27 -3.92 -6.28
N LEU A 219 4.76 -2.79 -5.76
CA LEU A 219 3.98 -1.95 -4.85
C LEU A 219 3.26 -0.88 -5.68
N GLY A 220 2.01 -0.53 -5.32
CA GLY A 220 1.18 0.50 -5.96
C GLY A 220 1.74 1.95 -5.90
N LEU A 221 3.06 2.08 -5.85
CA LEU A 221 3.87 3.30 -5.84
C LEU A 221 4.18 3.81 -7.25
N LEU A 222 3.87 3.04 -8.31
CA LEU A 222 4.16 3.42 -9.70
C LEU A 222 3.56 4.79 -10.12
N PRO A 223 2.33 5.17 -9.71
CA PRO A 223 1.82 6.52 -9.97
C PRO A 223 2.66 7.63 -9.33
N LEU A 224 3.34 7.35 -8.22
CA LEU A 224 4.15 8.33 -7.48
C LEU A 224 5.53 8.55 -8.09
N LEU A 225 5.96 7.65 -8.97
CA LEU A 225 7.21 7.77 -9.70
C LEU A 225 7.06 8.73 -10.89
N VAL A 226 5.83 8.98 -11.38
CA VAL A 226 5.55 9.87 -12.52
C VAL A 226 6.03 11.31 -12.25
N PRO A 227 5.62 11.99 -11.16
CA PRO A 227 6.12 13.34 -10.87
C PRO A 227 7.62 13.35 -10.59
N LEU A 228 8.15 12.29 -9.97
CA LEU A 228 9.56 12.18 -9.62
C LEU A 228 10.43 12.12 -10.87
N VAL A 229 10.00 11.41 -11.92
CA VAL A 229 10.73 11.32 -13.18
C VAL A 229 10.64 12.61 -13.99
N ALA A 230 9.48 13.28 -13.94
CA ALA A 230 9.24 14.56 -14.59
C ALA A 230 9.98 15.74 -13.92
N MET A 231 10.56 15.56 -12.74
CA MET A 231 11.33 16.62 -12.09
C MET A 231 12.49 17.09 -12.98
N PRO A 232 12.79 18.40 -13.09
CA PRO A 232 13.95 18.88 -13.83
C PRO A 232 15.30 18.65 -13.09
N ALA A 233 15.30 18.62 -11.77
CA ALA A 233 16.53 18.53 -10.97
C ALA A 233 17.31 17.22 -11.14
N SER A 234 18.62 17.25 -10.92
CA SER A 234 19.45 16.04 -10.85
C SER A 234 19.08 15.23 -9.60
N SER A 235 18.64 13.99 -9.79
CA SER A 235 18.21 13.13 -8.69
C SER A 235 18.44 11.67 -9.04
N LEU A 236 19.32 11.03 -8.27
CA LEU A 236 19.58 9.60 -8.40
C LEU A 236 18.33 8.75 -8.15
N ALA A 237 17.38 9.26 -7.36
CA ALA A 237 16.08 8.63 -7.16
C ALA A 237 15.20 8.75 -8.41
N ALA A 238 15.16 9.91 -9.05
CA ALA A 238 14.44 10.12 -10.31
C ALA A 238 15.02 9.27 -11.45
N ASP A 239 16.35 9.14 -11.51
CA ASP A 239 17.02 8.32 -12.53
C ASP A 239 16.73 6.82 -12.35
N LYS A 240 16.63 6.36 -11.10
CA LYS A 240 16.21 5.00 -10.78
C LYS A 240 14.72 4.78 -11.07
N ALA A 241 13.88 5.75 -10.75
CA ALA A 241 12.45 5.71 -11.03
C ALA A 241 12.15 5.61 -12.53
N ALA A 242 12.89 6.37 -13.35
CA ALA A 242 12.78 6.31 -14.81
C ALA A 242 13.06 4.91 -15.37
N ARG A 243 13.96 4.16 -14.74
CA ARG A 243 14.27 2.76 -15.12
C ARG A 243 13.27 1.75 -14.58
N ALA A 244 12.60 2.07 -13.48
CA ALA A 244 11.65 1.18 -12.82
C ALA A 244 10.24 1.27 -13.42
N LEU A 245 9.88 2.43 -13.99
CA LEU A 245 8.59 2.65 -14.65
C LEU A 245 8.44 1.78 -15.90
N SER A 246 7.27 1.17 -16.06
CA SER A 246 6.88 0.41 -17.24
C SER A 246 5.37 0.53 -17.50
N GLY A 247 4.93 0.20 -18.71
CA GLY A 247 3.51 0.28 -19.09
C GLY A 247 2.96 1.69 -19.06
N GLU A 248 1.68 1.83 -18.70
CA GLU A 248 0.93 3.10 -18.69
C GLU A 248 1.56 4.17 -17.78
N HIS A 249 2.15 3.78 -16.65
CA HIS A 249 2.84 4.75 -15.77
C HIS A 249 4.08 5.35 -16.42
N ALA A 250 4.78 4.59 -17.27
CA ALA A 250 5.90 5.14 -18.02
C ALA A 250 5.42 6.10 -19.13
N TRP A 251 4.23 5.86 -19.71
CA TRP A 251 3.57 6.79 -20.64
C TRP A 251 3.22 8.10 -19.95
N ASN A 252 2.59 8.02 -18.78
CA ASN A 252 2.24 9.20 -17.97
C ASN A 252 3.48 10.00 -17.52
N ALA A 253 4.59 9.32 -17.18
CA ALA A 253 5.85 10.00 -16.89
C ALA A 253 6.45 10.70 -18.11
N LEU A 254 6.29 10.13 -19.29
CA LEU A 254 6.75 10.75 -20.53
C LEU A 254 5.88 11.96 -20.93
N ARG A 255 4.56 11.89 -20.76
CA ARG A 255 3.65 13.04 -20.91
C ARG A 255 4.03 14.17 -19.97
N ALA A 256 4.21 13.87 -18.68
CA ALA A 256 4.62 14.87 -17.70
C ALA A 256 5.99 15.49 -18.03
N ALA A 257 6.95 14.69 -18.54
CA ALA A 257 8.21 15.23 -19.03
C ALA A 257 8.00 16.16 -20.25
N MET A 258 7.12 15.79 -21.19
CA MET A 258 6.75 16.62 -22.33
C MET A 258 6.11 17.94 -21.89
N ASP A 259 5.19 17.91 -20.91
CA ASP A 259 4.58 19.11 -20.32
C ASP A 259 5.64 20.05 -19.76
N CYS A 260 6.66 19.53 -19.07
CA CYS A 260 7.77 20.34 -18.57
C CYS A 260 8.59 21.01 -19.70
N PHE A 261 8.77 20.35 -20.84
CA PHE A 261 9.44 20.94 -22.00
C PHE A 261 8.59 22.04 -22.67
N GLU A 262 7.26 21.87 -22.74
CA GLU A 262 6.34 22.88 -23.27
C GLU A 262 6.19 24.09 -22.33
N GLN A 263 6.08 23.85 -21.03
CA GLN A 263 6.07 24.92 -20.01
C GLN A 263 7.37 25.73 -20.07
N ALA A 264 8.50 25.05 -20.34
CA ALA A 264 9.77 25.75 -20.49
C ALA A 264 9.75 26.73 -21.67
N LEU A 265 9.08 26.42 -22.78
CA LEU A 265 8.92 27.38 -23.87
C LEU A 265 8.00 28.54 -23.54
N SER A 266 7.03 28.33 -22.64
CA SER A 266 6.03 29.32 -22.25
C SER A 266 6.58 30.39 -21.30
N LEU A 267 7.55 30.03 -20.45
CA LEU A 267 8.29 30.95 -19.60
C LEU A 267 9.23 31.80 -20.48
N GLY A 268 8.95 33.11 -20.58
CA GLY A 268 9.46 34.03 -21.60
C GLY A 268 10.99 34.09 -21.81
N SER A 269 11.40 34.62 -22.96
CA SER A 269 12.74 34.51 -23.54
C SER A 269 13.78 35.50 -23.01
N ASP A 270 13.86 35.72 -21.69
CA ASP A 270 14.98 36.51 -21.19
C ASP A 270 16.26 35.68 -21.34
N ARG A 271 17.26 36.18 -22.07
CA ARG A 271 18.44 35.39 -22.53
C ARG A 271 19.27 34.81 -21.37
N LYS A 272 19.13 35.39 -20.18
CA LYS A 272 19.77 34.89 -18.97
C LYS A 272 19.02 33.70 -18.38
N ASP A 273 17.68 33.72 -18.43
CA ASP A 273 16.82 32.67 -17.93
C ASP A 273 16.91 31.41 -18.80
N THR A 274 17.17 31.56 -20.10
CA THR A 274 17.34 30.42 -21.03
C THR A 274 18.52 29.51 -20.66
N LEU A 275 19.65 30.06 -20.19
CA LEU A 275 20.82 29.25 -19.80
C LEU A 275 20.56 28.47 -18.50
N ASP A 276 19.93 29.11 -17.52
CA ASP A 276 19.56 28.46 -16.26
C ASP A 276 18.48 27.39 -16.49
N GLN A 277 17.59 27.61 -17.45
CA GLN A 277 16.56 26.67 -17.86
C GLN A 277 17.14 25.45 -18.59
N GLU A 278 18.11 25.63 -19.49
CA GLU A 278 18.82 24.50 -20.11
C GLU A 278 19.53 23.62 -19.07
N GLY A 279 20.18 24.23 -18.07
CA GLY A 279 20.79 23.50 -16.95
C GLY A 279 19.77 22.67 -16.15
N ARG A 280 18.52 23.17 -16.02
CA ARG A 280 17.42 22.46 -15.37
C ARG A 280 16.82 21.36 -16.24
N LEU A 281 16.79 21.50 -17.55
CA LEU A 281 16.20 20.52 -18.45
C LEU A 281 17.15 19.37 -18.80
N ALA A 282 18.47 19.53 -18.64
CA ALA A 282 19.44 18.50 -19.00
C ALA A 282 19.22 17.14 -18.27
N PRO A 283 18.99 17.10 -16.94
CA PRO A 283 18.69 15.84 -16.25
C PRO A 283 17.36 15.22 -16.68
N LEU A 284 16.34 16.06 -16.93
CA LEU A 284 15.04 15.62 -17.43
C LEU A 284 15.17 15.01 -18.83
N SER A 285 15.92 15.64 -19.74
CA SER A 285 16.15 15.11 -21.09
C SER A 285 16.83 13.74 -21.05
N ALA A 286 17.83 13.57 -20.19
CA ALA A 286 18.48 12.27 -20.01
C ALA A 286 17.50 11.19 -19.52
N ARG A 287 16.65 11.51 -18.53
CA ARG A 287 15.61 10.59 -18.02
C ARG A 287 14.53 10.30 -19.04
N ALA A 288 14.03 11.31 -19.74
CA ALA A 288 13.00 11.18 -20.76
C ALA A 288 13.49 10.31 -21.93
N ARG A 289 14.76 10.41 -22.33
CA ARG A 289 15.38 9.50 -23.32
C ARG A 289 15.46 8.06 -22.83
N GLU A 290 15.79 7.85 -21.55
CA GLU A 290 15.78 6.49 -20.97
C GLU A 290 14.36 5.92 -20.89
N LEU A 291 13.36 6.73 -20.49
CA LEU A 291 11.95 6.35 -20.54
C LEU A 291 11.49 6.04 -21.96
N LEU A 292 11.86 6.87 -22.94
CA LEU A 292 11.46 6.68 -24.33
C LEU A 292 11.95 5.31 -24.86
N LYS A 293 13.17 4.91 -24.49
CA LYS A 293 13.70 3.57 -24.80
C LYS A 293 12.87 2.47 -24.16
N THR A 294 12.47 2.59 -22.89
CA THR A 294 11.72 1.53 -22.21
C THR A 294 10.26 1.47 -22.65
N VAL A 295 9.65 2.62 -22.90
CA VAL A 295 8.26 2.81 -23.31
C VAL A 295 8.02 2.36 -24.74
N LEU A 296 8.87 2.79 -25.69
CA LEU A 296 8.63 2.56 -27.10
C LEU A 296 9.29 1.29 -27.65
N MET A 297 10.29 0.71 -26.99
CA MET A 297 10.88 -0.57 -27.43
C MET A 297 10.01 -1.78 -27.08
N ARG A 298 9.03 -1.62 -26.20
CA ARG A 298 8.04 -2.66 -25.93
C ARG A 298 6.94 -2.54 -26.99
N ARG A 299 7.25 -2.99 -28.23
CA ARG A 299 6.27 -3.04 -29.33
C ARG A 299 5.03 -3.76 -28.80
N PRO A 300 3.88 -3.09 -28.66
CA PRO A 300 2.67 -3.75 -28.21
C PRO A 300 2.32 -4.86 -29.21
N LYS A 301 1.57 -5.86 -28.76
CA LYS A 301 0.87 -6.74 -29.70
C LYS A 301 -0.01 -5.84 -30.58
N GLU A 302 -0.19 -6.21 -31.85
CA GLU A 302 -0.67 -5.35 -32.95
C GLU A 302 -2.04 -4.63 -32.73
N ASP A 303 -2.71 -4.84 -31.59
CA ASP A 303 -4.04 -4.31 -31.26
C ASP A 303 -4.07 -3.36 -30.02
N ASP A 304 -2.95 -2.84 -29.53
CA ASP A 304 -2.96 -1.93 -28.37
C ASP A 304 -3.25 -0.48 -28.78
N LEU A 305 -4.54 -0.19 -29.02
CA LEU A 305 -5.05 1.14 -29.37
C LEU A 305 -4.53 2.25 -28.43
N SER A 306 -4.42 1.95 -27.13
CA SER A 306 -3.96 2.91 -26.13
C SER A 306 -2.50 3.35 -26.32
N TRP A 307 -1.66 2.47 -26.88
CA TRP A 307 -0.28 2.80 -27.23
C TRP A 307 -0.20 3.61 -28.53
N LEU A 308 -1.08 3.32 -29.51
CA LEU A 308 -1.14 4.09 -30.76
C LEU A 308 -1.58 5.53 -30.48
N ASP A 309 -2.61 5.72 -29.67
CA ASP A 309 -3.08 7.05 -29.23
C ASP A 309 -1.96 7.83 -28.53
N PHE A 310 -1.22 7.16 -27.64
CA PHE A 310 -0.07 7.75 -26.96
C PHE A 310 1.07 8.09 -27.94
N ALA A 311 1.39 7.21 -28.90
CA ALA A 311 2.45 7.45 -29.87
C ALA A 311 2.10 8.60 -30.82
N GLU A 312 0.83 8.70 -31.23
CA GLU A 312 0.30 9.81 -32.01
C GLU A 312 0.36 11.13 -31.23
N GLU A 313 -0.12 11.15 -29.98
CA GLU A 313 -0.05 12.31 -29.08
C GLU A 313 1.40 12.81 -28.95
N MET A 314 2.33 11.91 -28.64
CA MET A 314 3.75 12.26 -28.48
C MET A 314 4.40 12.76 -29.78
N ALA A 315 4.03 12.19 -30.93
CA ALA A 315 4.51 12.63 -32.23
C ALA A 315 3.98 14.02 -32.60
N SER A 316 2.67 14.26 -32.40
CA SER A 316 2.00 15.54 -32.64
C SER A 316 2.58 16.65 -31.76
N ARG A 317 2.76 16.40 -30.46
CA ARG A 317 3.38 17.36 -29.53
C ARG A 317 4.85 17.63 -29.86
N ALA A 318 5.61 16.60 -30.22
CA ALA A 318 7.00 16.78 -30.64
C ALA A 318 7.10 17.59 -31.95
N CYS A 319 6.22 17.33 -32.92
CA CYS A 319 6.09 18.18 -34.09
C CYS A 319 5.77 19.60 -33.67
N ALA A 320 4.71 19.86 -32.89
CA ALA A 320 4.31 21.19 -32.39
C ALA A 320 5.52 21.97 -31.83
N LEU A 321 6.27 21.34 -30.92
CA LEU A 321 7.50 21.90 -30.36
C LEU A 321 8.57 22.26 -31.41
N MET A 322 8.71 21.50 -32.49
CA MET A 322 9.66 21.81 -33.57
C MET A 322 9.22 22.94 -34.50
N ALA A 323 7.91 23.19 -34.66
CA ALA A 323 7.45 24.35 -35.44
C ALA A 323 7.38 25.65 -34.65
N ASP A 324 7.40 25.57 -33.31
CA ASP A 324 7.43 26.76 -32.46
C ASP A 324 8.57 27.71 -32.92
N PRO A 325 8.27 28.98 -33.23
CA PRO A 325 9.29 29.94 -33.66
C PRO A 325 10.48 30.07 -32.70
N ARG A 326 10.27 29.88 -31.40
CA ARG A 326 11.29 29.98 -30.34
C ARG A 326 12.31 28.86 -30.44
N THR A 327 11.86 27.62 -30.72
CA THR A 327 12.76 26.47 -30.93
C THR A 327 13.46 26.54 -32.28
N ARG A 328 12.83 27.14 -33.30
CA ARG A 328 13.47 27.40 -34.59
C ARG A 328 14.66 28.35 -34.49
N GLN A 329 14.54 29.37 -33.66
CA GLN A 329 15.59 30.36 -33.39
C GLN A 329 16.77 29.77 -32.59
N GLN A 330 16.56 28.66 -31.87
CA GLN A 330 17.58 28.01 -31.03
C GLN A 330 17.82 26.55 -31.47
N PRO A 331 18.54 26.32 -32.58
CA PRO A 331 18.71 24.98 -33.15
C PRO A 331 19.43 23.99 -32.21
N ASN A 332 20.21 24.48 -31.24
CA ASN A 332 20.95 23.65 -30.28
C ASN A 332 20.26 23.53 -28.91
N ALA A 333 19.06 24.09 -28.74
CA ALA A 333 18.36 24.03 -27.46
C ALA A 333 17.91 22.61 -27.11
N LEU A 334 17.95 22.27 -25.82
CA LEU A 334 17.56 20.94 -25.33
C LEU A 334 16.11 20.57 -25.65
N VAL A 335 15.20 21.54 -25.67
CA VAL A 335 13.78 21.34 -26.04
C VAL A 335 13.68 20.83 -27.47
N ARG A 336 14.39 21.46 -28.40
CA ARG A 336 14.41 21.05 -29.81
C ARG A 336 15.06 19.68 -29.98
N ALA A 337 16.22 19.47 -29.35
CA ALA A 337 16.90 18.18 -29.41
C ALA A 337 16.05 17.02 -28.82
N TRP A 338 15.23 17.31 -27.81
CA TRP A 338 14.25 16.37 -27.27
C TRP A 338 13.12 16.10 -28.27
N ALA A 339 12.50 17.15 -28.81
CA ALA A 339 11.42 17.04 -29.78
C ALA A 339 11.85 16.28 -31.05
N GLU A 340 13.04 16.58 -31.58
CA GLU A 340 13.65 15.85 -32.70
C GLU A 340 13.87 14.37 -32.34
N HIS A 341 14.31 14.08 -31.12
CA HIS A 341 14.52 12.70 -30.67
C HIS A 341 13.22 11.90 -30.57
N VAL A 342 12.13 12.51 -30.09
CA VAL A 342 10.80 11.89 -30.05
C VAL A 342 10.27 11.69 -31.46
N ALA A 343 10.26 12.74 -32.29
CA ALA A 343 9.72 12.70 -33.65
C ALA A 343 10.50 11.76 -34.59
N ALA A 344 11.80 11.56 -34.36
CA ALA A 344 12.64 10.64 -35.12
C ALA A 344 12.70 9.22 -34.52
N HIS A 345 12.01 8.95 -33.41
CA HIS A 345 12.13 7.67 -32.72
C HIS A 345 11.60 6.52 -33.59
N PRO A 346 12.39 5.45 -33.84
CA PRO A 346 12.07 4.42 -34.84
C PRO A 346 10.85 3.57 -34.49
N ALA A 347 10.47 3.56 -33.21
CA ALA A 347 9.30 2.82 -32.75
C ALA A 347 7.98 3.56 -33.00
N ILE A 348 7.99 4.85 -33.36
CA ILE A 348 6.76 5.55 -33.80
C ILE A 348 6.51 5.19 -35.28
N PRO A 349 5.34 4.64 -35.63
CA PRO A 349 4.96 4.33 -37.01
C PRO A 349 5.24 5.49 -37.96
N ALA A 350 5.73 5.19 -39.17
CA ALA A 350 6.03 6.22 -40.17
C ALA A 350 4.79 7.03 -40.55
N GLU A 351 3.64 6.37 -40.65
CA GLU A 351 2.33 6.96 -40.95
C GLU A 351 1.95 8.04 -39.93
N LEU A 352 2.08 7.76 -38.63
CA LEU A 352 1.81 8.74 -37.56
C LEU A 352 2.80 9.91 -37.60
N ARG A 353 4.08 9.65 -37.93
CA ARG A 353 5.09 10.71 -38.09
C ARG A 353 4.78 11.61 -39.28
N GLU A 354 4.26 11.07 -40.36
CA GLU A 354 3.84 11.84 -41.53
C GLU A 354 2.56 12.63 -41.25
N ALA A 355 1.56 12.00 -40.63
CA ALA A 355 0.32 12.64 -40.20
C ALA A 355 0.59 13.85 -39.29
N ALA A 356 1.38 13.68 -38.23
CA ALA A 356 1.76 14.77 -37.33
C ALA A 356 2.46 15.94 -38.05
N ARG A 357 3.32 15.65 -39.03
CA ARG A 357 3.96 16.70 -39.87
C ARG A 357 2.97 17.42 -40.76
N THR A 358 2.00 16.71 -41.34
CA THR A 358 0.99 17.31 -42.21
C THR A 358 0.06 18.22 -41.44
N VAL A 359 -0.44 17.80 -40.27
CA VAL A 359 -1.28 18.63 -39.38
C VAL A 359 -0.55 19.93 -39.04
N GLN A 360 0.71 19.81 -38.64
CA GLN A 360 1.53 20.97 -38.32
C GLN A 360 1.80 21.89 -39.53
N ALA A 361 1.99 21.34 -40.72
CA ALA A 361 2.17 22.16 -41.92
C ALA A 361 0.91 22.97 -42.25
N VAL A 362 -0.28 22.39 -42.04
CA VAL A 362 -1.56 23.08 -42.19
C VAL A 362 -1.71 24.19 -41.16
N GLU A 363 -1.48 23.90 -39.86
CA GLU A 363 -1.54 24.92 -38.79
C GLU A 363 -0.56 26.08 -39.04
N ALA A 364 0.64 25.79 -39.57
CA ALA A 364 1.62 26.82 -39.89
C ALA A 364 1.19 27.72 -41.06
N VAL A 365 0.45 27.18 -42.04
CA VAL A 365 -0.14 27.96 -43.14
C VAL A 365 -1.27 28.83 -42.63
N GLU A 366 -2.17 28.26 -41.80
CA GLU A 366 -3.27 29.01 -41.19
C GLU A 366 -2.78 30.16 -40.29
N ALA A 367 -1.71 29.93 -39.49
CA ALA A 367 -1.11 30.97 -38.67
C ALA A 367 -0.44 32.07 -39.51
N ALA A 368 0.15 31.73 -40.66
CA ALA A 368 0.75 32.71 -41.57
C ALA A 368 -0.31 33.57 -42.28
N ASP A 369 -1.48 33.01 -42.58
CA ASP A 369 -2.61 33.73 -43.17
C ASP A 369 -3.28 34.67 -42.15
N ALA A 370 -3.29 34.30 -40.86
CA ALA A 370 -3.82 35.14 -39.78
C ALA A 370 -3.00 36.41 -39.52
N ASP A 371 -1.66 36.34 -39.65
CA ASP A 371 -0.77 37.52 -39.53
C ASP A 371 -0.71 38.35 -40.82
N GLY A 372 -1.29 37.84 -41.91
CA GLY A 372 -1.31 38.45 -43.24
C GLY A 372 -2.46 39.43 -43.49
N THR A 373 -2.86 40.28 -42.54
CA THR A 373 -3.84 41.35 -42.82
C THR A 373 -3.45 42.68 -42.19
N GLY A 374 -2.65 43.44 -42.94
CA GLY A 374 -2.22 44.78 -42.56
C GLY A 374 -1.86 45.68 -43.74
N ILE A 375 -2.44 45.47 -44.94
CA ILE A 375 -2.50 46.51 -45.98
C ILE A 375 -3.86 46.38 -46.67
N GLY A 376 -4.67 47.43 -46.58
CA GLY A 376 -6.10 47.39 -46.79
C GLY A 376 -6.58 47.42 -48.24
N GLU A 377 -7.77 46.89 -48.42
CA GLU A 377 -8.78 47.47 -49.29
C GLU A 377 -10.16 47.17 -48.69
N GLU A 378 -10.95 48.21 -48.48
CA GLU A 378 -12.28 48.16 -47.89
C GLU A 378 -13.22 47.28 -48.72
N THR A 379 -13.79 46.25 -48.09
CA THR A 379 -15.11 45.74 -48.48
C THR A 379 -15.94 45.51 -47.23
N LYS A 380 -16.94 46.37 -47.04
CA LYS A 380 -17.96 46.31 -46.00
C LYS A 380 -18.88 45.12 -46.24
N GLU A 381 -18.55 43.95 -45.71
CA GLU A 381 -19.51 42.84 -45.65
C GLU A 381 -19.13 41.80 -44.59
N SER A 382 -18.87 42.21 -43.34
CA SER A 382 -18.65 41.27 -42.23
C SER A 382 -18.96 41.92 -40.88
N ARG A 383 -20.19 42.42 -40.72
CA ARG A 383 -20.71 42.89 -39.42
C ARG A 383 -22.07 42.30 -39.06
N GLU A 384 -22.32 41.05 -39.46
CA GLU A 384 -23.58 40.35 -39.13
C GLU A 384 -23.42 38.90 -38.61
N VAL A 385 -22.22 38.39 -38.35
CA VAL A 385 -22.05 36.99 -37.86
C VAL A 385 -21.61 36.91 -36.38
N GLU A 386 -21.37 38.03 -35.72
CA GLU A 386 -20.94 38.08 -34.31
C GLU A 386 -22.05 38.50 -33.34
N ALA A 387 -23.30 38.12 -33.64
CA ALA A 387 -24.45 38.35 -32.75
C ALA A 387 -25.29 37.09 -32.47
N ALA A 388 -24.87 35.91 -32.93
CA ALA A 388 -25.67 34.68 -32.85
C ALA A 388 -25.01 33.53 -32.07
N ARG A 389 -23.95 33.78 -31.28
CA ARG A 389 -23.27 32.73 -30.49
C ARG A 389 -23.32 32.91 -28.97
N GLU A 390 -24.12 33.86 -28.49
CA GLU A 390 -24.27 34.15 -27.07
C GLU A 390 -25.74 34.05 -26.63
N THR A 391 -26.39 32.90 -26.89
CA THR A 391 -27.66 32.51 -26.26
C THR A 391 -27.80 30.99 -26.37
N LEU A 392 -27.19 30.24 -25.44
CA LEU A 392 -27.59 28.88 -25.00
C LEU A 392 -26.54 28.31 -24.04
N ALA A 393 -26.45 28.89 -22.84
CA ALA A 393 -25.89 28.23 -21.66
C ALA A 393 -26.31 29.01 -20.42
N GLY A 394 -27.43 28.62 -19.80
CA GLY A 394 -27.78 29.14 -18.48
C GLY A 394 -29.23 28.97 -18.09
N GLU A 395 -29.66 27.74 -17.82
CA GLU A 395 -30.68 27.46 -16.80
C GLU A 395 -30.49 26.02 -16.31
N ALA A 396 -29.62 25.87 -15.31
CA ALA A 396 -29.57 24.70 -14.46
C ALA A 396 -30.21 25.08 -13.12
N GLU A 397 -31.41 24.57 -12.91
CA GLU A 397 -32.22 24.77 -11.72
C GLU A 397 -31.52 24.27 -10.46
N GLN A 398 -31.73 25.03 -9.38
CA GLN A 398 -31.45 24.67 -8.01
C GLN A 398 -32.36 23.53 -7.55
N THR A 399 -31.78 22.41 -7.13
CA THR A 399 -32.47 21.45 -6.25
C THR A 399 -31.95 21.51 -4.83
N LYS A 400 -32.83 21.91 -3.93
CA LYS A 400 -32.72 21.85 -2.46
C LYS A 400 -33.19 20.46 -1.99
N PRO A 401 -32.60 19.84 -0.95
CA PRO A 401 -33.03 18.51 -0.50
C PRO A 401 -34.04 18.60 0.65
N THR A 402 -35.08 17.78 0.57
CA THR A 402 -35.96 17.35 1.68
C THR A 402 -36.61 16.06 1.15
N GLY A 403 -36.30 14.86 1.61
CA GLY A 403 -36.50 14.32 2.95
C GLY A 403 -37.76 13.43 2.93
N VAL A 404 -37.66 12.23 3.51
CA VAL A 404 -38.73 11.30 3.92
C VAL A 404 -38.93 10.03 3.06
N GLU A 405 -38.39 8.94 3.63
CA GLU A 405 -38.95 7.61 3.94
C GLU A 405 -39.77 6.75 2.96
N GLU A 406 -39.43 5.45 3.08
CA GLU A 406 -40.32 4.29 3.21
C GLU A 406 -40.83 3.55 1.96
N LYS A 407 -40.42 2.26 1.90
CA LYS A 407 -41.23 1.05 1.63
C LYS A 407 -41.92 0.98 0.25
N SER A 408 -42.16 -0.15 -0.37
CA SER A 408 -42.17 -1.57 -0.03
C SER A 408 -42.49 -2.29 -1.35
N ASP A 409 -41.92 -3.47 -1.52
CA ASP A 409 -42.45 -4.68 -2.16
C ASP A 409 -43.51 -4.64 -3.29
N ALA A 410 -43.21 -5.53 -4.25
CA ALA A 410 -44.11 -6.52 -4.83
C ALA A 410 -44.87 -6.20 -6.15
N ASP A 411 -44.55 -7.09 -7.09
CA ASP A 411 -45.46 -7.90 -7.89
C ASP A 411 -46.15 -7.37 -9.16
N ALA A 412 -45.93 -8.21 -10.19
CA ALA A 412 -46.92 -8.78 -11.09
C ALA A 412 -47.44 -7.93 -12.27
N GLU A 413 -47.01 -8.38 -13.45
CA GLU A 413 -47.83 -8.94 -14.54
C GLU A 413 -49.05 -8.18 -15.11
N VAL A 414 -49.28 -8.48 -16.40
CA VAL A 414 -50.46 -8.19 -17.22
C VAL A 414 -50.50 -6.73 -17.71
N GLY A 415 -50.64 -6.39 -18.99
CA GLY A 415 -51.02 -7.12 -20.18
C GLY A 415 -51.80 -6.17 -21.10
N GLN A 416 -51.80 -6.49 -22.39
CA GLN A 416 -52.78 -6.11 -23.42
C GLN A 416 -52.78 -4.72 -24.05
N ALA A 417 -52.93 -4.81 -25.37
CA ALA A 417 -53.19 -3.79 -26.35
C ALA A 417 -54.66 -3.34 -26.38
N ALA A 418 -54.90 -2.08 -26.75
CA ALA A 418 -55.98 -1.57 -27.60
C ALA A 418 -55.77 -0.04 -27.71
N THR A 419 -55.56 0.58 -28.87
CA THR A 419 -56.59 1.06 -29.82
C THR A 419 -57.78 1.78 -29.17
N PHE A 420 -57.89 3.10 -29.38
CA PHE A 420 -59.07 3.99 -29.58
C PHE A 420 -58.53 5.44 -29.49
N ALA A 421 -58.56 6.24 -30.56
CA ALA A 421 -59.67 7.06 -31.06
C ALA A 421 -59.92 8.37 -30.27
N SER A 422 -59.86 9.47 -31.04
CA SER A 422 -60.30 10.86 -30.88
C SER A 422 -61.02 11.37 -29.63
N GLU A 423 -60.65 12.60 -29.24
CA GLU A 423 -61.51 13.76 -28.89
C GLU A 423 -60.64 15.02 -29.13
N ASP A 424 -60.94 15.92 -30.08
CA ASP A 424 -61.95 17.00 -30.14
C ASP A 424 -61.78 18.17 -29.14
N ALA A 425 -62.09 19.37 -29.65
CA ALA A 425 -62.13 20.71 -29.01
C ALA A 425 -60.79 21.50 -29.00
N ALA A 426 -60.71 22.80 -29.31
CA ALA A 426 -61.66 23.89 -29.57
C ALA A 426 -60.88 24.98 -30.36
N VAL A 427 -61.40 25.57 -31.44
CA VAL A 427 -62.32 26.73 -31.48
C VAL A 427 -61.83 27.95 -30.69
N ALA A 428 -61.22 28.91 -31.42
CA ALA A 428 -61.26 30.37 -31.23
C ALA A 428 -60.80 30.98 -32.58
N ALA A 429 -61.63 31.56 -33.46
CA ALA A 429 -62.37 32.83 -33.36
C ALA A 429 -61.53 33.92 -32.67
N GLY A 430 -61.19 35.08 -33.21
CA GLY A 430 -61.58 35.82 -34.41
C GLY A 430 -61.21 37.28 -34.14
N ASP A 431 -60.66 38.00 -35.12
CA ASP A 431 -60.58 39.48 -35.17
C ASP A 431 -60.16 39.85 -36.60
N ALA A 432 -61.11 40.15 -37.50
CA ALA A 432 -61.70 41.46 -37.78
C ALA A 432 -60.84 42.35 -38.71
N PRO A 433 -61.20 42.49 -40.01
CA PRO A 433 -60.88 43.68 -40.78
C PRO A 433 -61.93 44.76 -40.46
N GLN A 434 -61.49 45.90 -39.92
CA GLN A 434 -62.39 47.01 -39.63
C GLN A 434 -62.80 47.77 -40.89
N ASP A 435 -64.09 48.05 -40.88
CA ASP A 435 -64.91 48.82 -41.79
C ASP A 435 -64.47 50.29 -41.95
N ALA A 436 -64.72 50.77 -43.17
CA ALA A 436 -65.32 52.05 -43.52
C ALA A 436 -65.18 53.24 -42.56
N THR A 437 -64.46 54.26 -43.03
CA THR A 437 -64.93 55.65 -42.90
C THR A 437 -64.96 56.29 -44.28
N ASN A 438 -66.18 56.44 -44.77
CA ASN A 438 -66.59 57.46 -45.72
C ASN A 438 -66.11 58.83 -45.21
N ASP A 439 -65.45 59.60 -46.06
CA ASP A 439 -65.62 61.06 -46.02
C ASP A 439 -65.63 61.60 -47.46
N VAL A 440 -66.80 62.14 -47.78
CA VAL A 440 -67.15 62.91 -48.96
C VAL A 440 -66.55 64.31 -48.79
N PRO A 441 -66.04 64.92 -49.88
CA PRO A 441 -66.60 66.23 -50.19
C PRO A 441 -67.12 66.29 -51.62
N ASP A 442 -68.37 66.70 -51.65
CA ASP A 442 -69.18 67.16 -52.74
C ASP A 442 -68.58 68.48 -53.27
N GLU A 443 -67.97 68.46 -54.46
CA GLU A 443 -67.80 69.67 -55.28
C GLU A 443 -68.20 69.36 -56.73
N THR A 444 -69.36 69.91 -57.06
CA THR A 444 -69.97 70.13 -58.36
C THR A 444 -68.99 70.40 -59.51
N PRO A 445 -69.21 69.81 -60.71
CA PRO A 445 -68.37 70.06 -61.87
C PRO A 445 -68.68 71.44 -62.47
N ASP A 446 -67.71 72.32 -62.44
CA ASP A 446 -67.75 73.59 -63.15
C ASP A 446 -67.45 73.35 -64.64
N ALA A 447 -68.29 73.93 -65.49
CA ALA A 447 -68.28 73.74 -66.93
C ALA A 447 -67.07 74.47 -67.55
N ALA A 448 -66.09 73.73 -68.05
CA ALA A 448 -65.05 74.31 -68.89
C ALA A 448 -64.48 73.30 -69.91
N GLN A 449 -64.94 73.50 -71.15
CA GLN A 449 -64.23 73.29 -72.41
C GLN A 449 -63.74 71.86 -72.70
N GLU A 450 -64.45 71.18 -73.62
CA GLU A 450 -63.85 70.13 -74.46
C GLU A 450 -62.65 70.73 -75.21
N PRO A 451 -61.39 70.34 -74.91
CA PRO A 451 -60.29 70.67 -75.78
C PRO A 451 -60.48 69.88 -77.07
N GLN A 452 -60.30 70.56 -78.19
CA GLN A 452 -60.30 69.98 -79.53
C GLN A 452 -59.40 68.74 -79.53
N ARG A 453 -60.02 67.54 -79.59
CA ARG A 453 -59.31 66.26 -79.61
C ARG A 453 -58.46 66.20 -80.86
N ASP A 454 -57.15 66.32 -80.68
CA ASP A 454 -56.18 66.01 -81.72
C ASP A 454 -55.99 64.48 -81.75
N PRO A 455 -56.54 63.77 -82.75
CA PRO A 455 -56.46 62.31 -82.82
C PRO A 455 -55.01 61.81 -82.86
N GLN A 456 -54.05 62.65 -83.25
CA GLN A 456 -52.63 62.29 -83.21
C GLN A 456 -52.05 62.29 -81.79
N ALA A 457 -52.55 63.15 -80.90
CA ALA A 457 -52.13 63.16 -79.49
C ALA A 457 -52.66 61.93 -78.72
N GLU A 458 -53.88 61.49 -79.01
CA GLU A 458 -54.46 60.27 -78.43
C GLU A 458 -53.73 59.01 -78.90
N ILE A 459 -53.40 58.91 -80.20
CA ILE A 459 -52.61 57.79 -80.73
C ILE A 459 -51.20 57.76 -80.09
N ALA A 460 -50.56 58.92 -79.91
CA ALA A 460 -49.27 58.99 -79.24
C ALA A 460 -49.35 58.61 -77.75
N ALA A 461 -50.41 59.01 -77.04
CA ALA A 461 -50.65 58.63 -75.65
C ALA A 461 -50.89 57.12 -75.50
N LEU A 462 -51.71 56.52 -76.37
CA LEU A 462 -51.95 55.08 -76.40
C LEU A 462 -50.69 54.28 -76.75
N THR A 463 -49.86 54.81 -77.66
CA THR A 463 -48.57 54.17 -78.01
C THR A 463 -47.62 54.17 -76.81
N ARG A 464 -47.53 55.29 -76.07
CA ARG A 464 -46.74 55.37 -74.83
C ARG A 464 -47.26 54.42 -73.75
N LEU A 465 -48.57 54.28 -73.61
CA LEU A 465 -49.19 53.37 -72.65
C LEU A 465 -48.90 51.91 -73.01
N LEU A 466 -49.01 51.53 -74.28
CA LEU A 466 -48.63 50.19 -74.75
C LEU A 466 -47.13 49.90 -74.57
N GLU A 467 -46.26 50.88 -74.80
CA GLU A 467 -44.83 50.74 -74.50
C GLU A 467 -44.56 50.60 -72.99
N GLN A 468 -45.31 51.32 -72.16
CA GLN A 468 -45.22 51.22 -70.70
C GLN A 468 -45.72 49.86 -70.21
N GLU A 469 -46.83 49.35 -70.74
CA GLU A 469 -47.33 47.99 -70.44
C GLU A 469 -46.36 46.90 -70.93
N ARG A 470 -45.72 47.09 -72.08
CA ARG A 470 -44.66 46.18 -72.55
C ARG A 470 -43.45 46.19 -71.62
N ARG A 471 -43.04 47.35 -71.12
CA ARG A 471 -41.95 47.47 -70.14
C ARG A 471 -42.33 46.86 -68.80
N SER A 472 -43.55 47.07 -68.29
CA SER A 472 -44.01 46.46 -67.04
C SER A 472 -44.15 44.95 -67.16
N ALA A 473 -44.70 44.44 -68.27
CA ALA A 473 -44.77 43.01 -68.53
C ALA A 473 -43.38 42.37 -68.68
N ALA A 474 -42.43 43.07 -69.29
CA ALA A 474 -41.03 42.61 -69.36
C ALA A 474 -40.36 42.60 -67.98
N ALA A 475 -40.59 43.64 -67.16
CA ALA A 475 -40.10 43.71 -65.78
C ALA A 475 -40.68 42.60 -64.90
N ALA A 476 -42.00 42.37 -64.93
CA ALA A 476 -42.67 41.30 -64.19
C ALA A 476 -42.18 39.91 -64.59
N ARG A 477 -41.92 39.68 -65.89
CA ARG A 477 -41.28 38.42 -66.35
C ARG A 477 -39.84 38.30 -65.84
N GLY A 478 -39.11 39.41 -65.79
CA GLY A 478 -37.76 39.46 -65.20
C GLY A 478 -37.76 39.09 -63.72
N GLU A 479 -38.66 39.68 -62.94
CA GLU A 479 -38.85 39.37 -61.52
C GLU A 479 -39.28 37.91 -61.30
N GLN A 480 -40.24 37.42 -62.09
CA GLN A 480 -40.68 36.02 -61.99
C GLN A 480 -39.54 35.03 -62.31
N GLU A 481 -38.72 35.31 -63.31
CA GLU A 481 -37.55 34.48 -63.64
C GLU A 481 -36.46 34.58 -62.57
N GLN A 482 -36.27 35.75 -61.95
CA GLN A 482 -35.38 35.91 -60.79
C GLN A 482 -35.89 35.08 -59.60
N HIS A 483 -37.18 35.14 -59.27
CA HIS A 483 -37.79 34.31 -58.22
C HIS A 483 -37.67 32.82 -58.53
N ARG A 484 -37.85 32.41 -59.79
CA ARG A 484 -37.67 31.01 -60.20
C ARG A 484 -36.22 30.54 -60.00
N ARG A 485 -35.24 31.37 -60.34
CA ARG A 485 -33.82 31.07 -60.12
C ARG A 485 -33.48 31.00 -58.64
N ALA A 486 -33.94 31.97 -57.84
CA ALA A 486 -33.76 31.97 -56.39
C ALA A 486 -34.39 30.72 -55.74
N ALA A 487 -35.60 30.33 -56.13
CA ALA A 487 -36.26 29.12 -55.66
C ALA A 487 -35.49 27.85 -56.05
N SER A 488 -34.97 27.79 -57.29
CA SER A 488 -34.15 26.64 -57.72
C SER A 488 -32.82 26.54 -56.98
N ALA A 489 -32.19 27.67 -56.66
CA ALA A 489 -30.96 27.71 -55.87
C ALA A 489 -31.23 27.28 -54.43
N ALA A 490 -32.30 27.78 -53.81
CA ALA A 490 -32.71 27.38 -52.46
C ALA A 490 -33.04 25.88 -52.37
N LEU A 491 -33.66 25.30 -53.40
CA LEU A 491 -33.93 23.86 -53.46
C LEU A 491 -32.62 23.05 -53.57
N ALA A 492 -31.68 23.47 -54.41
CA ALA A 492 -30.38 22.82 -54.53
C ALA A 492 -29.56 22.89 -53.23
N GLU A 493 -29.62 24.03 -52.51
CA GLU A 493 -29.00 24.18 -51.20
C GLU A 493 -29.66 23.28 -50.14
N ALA A 494 -30.99 23.18 -50.14
CA ALA A 494 -31.72 22.29 -49.25
C ALA A 494 -31.39 20.81 -49.51
N GLU A 495 -31.28 20.39 -50.77
CA GLU A 495 -30.84 19.04 -51.14
C GLU A 495 -29.40 18.77 -50.70
N ALA A 496 -28.48 19.73 -50.87
CA ALA A 496 -27.11 19.63 -50.40
C ALA A 496 -27.04 19.56 -48.85
N ALA A 497 -27.89 20.30 -48.14
CA ALA A 497 -28.01 20.21 -46.69
C ALA A 497 -28.56 18.85 -46.24
N ALA A 498 -29.60 18.33 -46.91
CA ALA A 498 -30.16 17.01 -46.63
C ALA A 498 -29.14 15.88 -46.86
N ASN A 499 -28.34 15.95 -47.92
CA ASN A 499 -27.28 14.97 -48.18
C ASN A 499 -26.16 15.04 -47.13
N ARG A 500 -25.78 16.24 -46.66
CA ARG A 500 -24.83 16.40 -45.55
C ARG A 500 -25.37 15.81 -44.24
N LEU A 501 -26.66 15.96 -43.96
CA LEU A 501 -27.29 15.36 -42.78
C LEU A 501 -27.34 13.83 -42.87
N ARG A 502 -27.64 13.27 -44.06
CA ARG A 502 -27.60 11.81 -44.27
C ARG A 502 -26.22 11.22 -43.97
N LEU A 503 -25.16 11.83 -44.50
CA LEU A 503 -23.78 11.39 -44.22
C LEU A 503 -23.45 11.45 -42.73
N ARG A 504 -23.86 12.51 -42.02
CA ARG A 504 -23.67 12.61 -40.57
C ARG A 504 -24.40 11.52 -39.80
N VAL A 505 -25.63 11.16 -40.21
CA VAL A 505 -26.37 10.06 -39.57
C VAL A 505 -25.68 8.72 -39.80
N GLU A 506 -25.18 8.46 -41.01
CA GLU A 506 -24.41 7.24 -41.31
C GLU A 506 -23.11 7.16 -40.49
N ASP A 507 -22.38 8.28 -40.35
CA ASP A 507 -21.19 8.35 -39.50
C ASP A 507 -21.52 8.13 -38.02
N GLU A 508 -22.61 8.72 -37.51
CA GLU A 508 -23.07 8.50 -36.13
C GLU A 508 -23.50 7.05 -35.88
N GLU A 509 -24.21 6.42 -36.83
CA GLU A 509 -24.58 5.02 -36.76
C GLU A 509 -23.35 4.11 -36.73
N LYS A 510 -22.34 4.41 -37.57
CA LYS A 510 -21.06 3.70 -37.55
C LYS A 510 -20.35 3.84 -36.20
N HIS A 511 -20.30 5.05 -35.64
CA HIS A 511 -19.69 5.27 -34.33
C HIS A 511 -20.46 4.58 -33.20
N ARG A 512 -21.79 4.49 -33.28
CA ARG A 512 -22.60 3.70 -32.33
C ARG A 512 -22.28 2.22 -32.43
N ALA A 513 -22.21 1.65 -33.63
CA ALA A 513 -21.84 0.26 -33.82
C ALA A 513 -20.43 -0.05 -33.27
N GLU A 514 -19.45 0.81 -33.55
CA GLU A 514 -18.09 0.68 -32.99
C GLU A 514 -18.06 0.80 -31.45
N ALA A 515 -18.93 1.62 -30.86
CA ALA A 515 -19.05 1.76 -29.42
C ALA A 515 -19.70 0.52 -28.77
N GLU A 516 -20.72 -0.05 -29.40
CA GLU A 516 -21.35 -1.31 -28.96
C GLU A 516 -20.38 -2.49 -29.05
N GLU A 517 -19.60 -2.60 -30.13
CA GLU A 517 -18.55 -3.62 -30.25
C GLU A 517 -17.49 -3.48 -29.15
N ARG A 518 -17.07 -2.24 -28.85
CA ARG A 518 -16.15 -1.97 -27.73
C ARG A 518 -16.76 -2.35 -26.38
N ALA A 519 -18.04 -2.04 -26.16
CA ALA A 519 -18.74 -2.42 -24.94
C ALA A 519 -18.77 -3.94 -24.76
N HIS A 520 -19.18 -4.69 -25.78
CA HIS A 520 -19.19 -6.16 -25.74
C HIS A 520 -17.78 -6.75 -25.55
N ALA A 521 -16.75 -6.17 -26.17
CA ALA A 521 -15.37 -6.60 -25.96
C ALA A 521 -14.91 -6.37 -24.51
N THR A 522 -15.33 -5.26 -23.88
CA THR A 522 -15.03 -5.00 -22.47
C THR A 522 -15.79 -5.92 -21.52
N GLU A 523 -17.06 -6.22 -21.80
CA GLU A 523 -17.85 -7.19 -21.04
C GLU A 523 -17.23 -8.59 -21.11
N ALA A 524 -16.84 -9.06 -22.29
CA ALA A 524 -16.17 -10.34 -22.46
C ALA A 524 -14.84 -10.41 -21.70
N LYS A 525 -14.04 -9.33 -21.71
CA LYS A 525 -12.80 -9.22 -20.92
C LYS A 525 -13.09 -9.27 -19.41
N TRP A 526 -14.14 -8.59 -18.96
CA TRP A 526 -14.55 -8.59 -17.55
C TRP A 526 -15.03 -9.97 -17.10
N GLU A 527 -15.83 -10.66 -17.91
CA GLU A 527 -16.24 -12.05 -17.63
C GLU A 527 -15.05 -13.00 -17.57
N SER A 528 -14.08 -12.87 -18.47
CA SER A 528 -12.85 -13.67 -18.44
C SER A 528 -12.06 -13.42 -17.15
N ALA A 529 -11.86 -12.15 -16.77
CA ALA A 529 -11.16 -11.79 -15.54
C ALA A 529 -11.90 -12.30 -14.29
N ARG A 530 -13.24 -12.28 -14.30
CA ARG A 530 -14.05 -12.84 -13.23
C ARG A 530 -13.86 -14.36 -13.09
N ARG A 531 -13.87 -15.10 -14.20
CA ARG A 531 -13.60 -16.56 -14.19
C ARG A 531 -12.20 -16.88 -13.66
N GLU A 532 -11.19 -16.14 -14.10
CA GLU A 532 -9.81 -16.31 -13.60
C GLU A 532 -9.70 -16.06 -12.09
N LEU A 533 -10.46 -15.08 -11.57
CA LEU A 533 -10.51 -14.78 -10.13
C LEU A 533 -11.24 -15.88 -9.34
N GLU A 534 -12.34 -16.40 -9.87
CA GLU A 534 -13.06 -17.55 -9.29
C GLU A 534 -12.16 -18.81 -9.25
N GLU A 535 -11.45 -19.13 -10.33
CA GLU A 535 -10.47 -20.23 -10.38
C GLU A 535 -9.28 -20.02 -9.42
N ALA A 536 -8.81 -18.78 -9.26
CA ALA A 536 -7.77 -18.45 -8.29
C ALA A 536 -8.25 -18.63 -6.84
N ALA A 537 -9.50 -18.25 -6.55
CA ALA A 537 -10.11 -18.45 -5.25
C ALA A 537 -10.27 -19.95 -4.92
N GLU A 538 -10.74 -20.76 -5.87
CA GLU A 538 -10.85 -22.21 -5.71
C GLU A 538 -9.48 -22.87 -5.45
N ARG A 539 -8.43 -22.45 -6.18
CA ARG A 539 -7.05 -22.90 -5.94
C ARG A 539 -6.56 -22.52 -4.54
N ALA A 540 -6.85 -21.31 -4.08
CA ALA A 540 -6.47 -20.85 -2.75
C ALA A 540 -7.19 -21.64 -1.65
N GLU A 541 -8.48 -21.94 -1.80
CA GLU A 541 -9.22 -22.80 -0.89
C GLU A 541 -8.66 -24.23 -0.86
N ALA A 542 -8.34 -24.80 -2.02
CA ALA A 542 -7.75 -26.13 -2.11
C ALA A 542 -6.41 -26.20 -1.36
N MET A 543 -5.55 -25.19 -1.50
CA MET A 543 -4.29 -25.10 -0.74
C MET A 543 -4.53 -24.97 0.76
N THR A 544 -5.50 -24.15 1.18
CA THR A 544 -5.86 -24.01 2.60
C THR A 544 -6.32 -25.35 3.20
N ARG A 545 -7.15 -26.11 2.48
CA ARG A 545 -7.58 -27.46 2.91
C ARG A 545 -6.41 -28.43 3.00
N GLN A 546 -5.44 -28.36 2.08
CA GLN A 546 -4.22 -29.17 2.14
C GLN A 546 -3.34 -28.83 3.35
N LEU A 547 -3.17 -27.55 3.65
CA LEU A 547 -2.42 -27.10 4.83
C LEU A 547 -3.09 -27.57 6.13
N GLN A 548 -4.41 -27.46 6.24
CA GLN A 548 -5.15 -27.97 7.40
C GLN A 548 -4.96 -29.48 7.61
N ARG A 549 -5.04 -30.27 6.53
CA ARG A 549 -4.78 -31.72 6.61
C ARG A 549 -3.36 -32.01 7.10
N ARG A 550 -2.35 -31.27 6.61
CA ARG A 550 -0.96 -31.44 7.03
C ARG A 550 -0.73 -31.04 8.48
N ASP A 551 -1.38 -29.98 8.94
CA ASP A 551 -1.32 -29.57 10.34
C ASP A 551 -1.97 -30.61 11.26
N ASP A 552 -3.08 -31.22 10.85
CA ASP A 552 -3.73 -32.27 11.62
C ASP A 552 -2.90 -33.57 11.61
N GLU A 553 -2.28 -33.94 10.49
CA GLU A 553 -1.29 -35.04 10.42
C GLU A 553 -0.09 -34.78 11.36
N LEU A 554 0.40 -33.54 11.43
CA LEU A 554 1.49 -33.16 12.34
C LEU A 554 1.04 -33.18 13.81
N ARG A 555 -0.19 -32.79 14.11
CA ARG A 555 -0.75 -32.90 15.47
C ARG A 555 -0.91 -34.36 15.88
N GLN A 556 -1.46 -35.19 15.01
CA GLN A 556 -1.63 -36.63 15.25
C GLN A 556 -0.28 -37.33 15.42
N SER A 557 0.71 -37.07 14.57
CA SER A 557 2.06 -37.65 14.70
C SER A 557 2.75 -37.21 16.00
N ARG A 558 2.61 -35.95 16.42
CA ARG A 558 3.11 -35.47 17.72
C ARG A 558 2.42 -36.13 18.90
N GLN A 559 1.10 -36.32 18.84
CA GLN A 559 0.35 -37.03 19.88
C GLN A 559 0.76 -38.51 19.94
N ALA A 560 0.86 -39.17 18.78
CA ALA A 560 1.32 -40.55 18.67
C ALA A 560 2.75 -40.74 19.17
N ALA A 561 3.65 -39.77 18.97
CA ALA A 561 5.04 -39.84 19.45
C ALA A 561 5.21 -39.59 20.96
N ARG A 562 4.24 -38.95 21.63
CA ARG A 562 4.30 -38.70 23.09
C ARG A 562 4.19 -39.99 23.90
N GLY A 563 3.34 -40.93 23.49
CA GLY A 563 3.19 -42.24 24.14
C GLY A 563 4.49 -43.05 24.22
N PRO A 564 5.14 -43.39 23.09
CA PRO A 564 6.34 -44.20 23.07
C PRO A 564 7.53 -43.49 23.73
N SER A 565 7.67 -42.17 23.58
CA SER A 565 8.76 -41.43 24.24
C SER A 565 8.62 -41.44 25.77
N GLN A 566 7.41 -41.24 26.30
CA GLN A 566 7.16 -41.35 27.75
C GLN A 566 7.36 -42.78 28.26
N ALA A 567 6.92 -43.79 27.50
CA ALA A 567 7.13 -45.19 27.84
C ALA A 567 8.63 -45.56 27.87
N GLN A 568 9.41 -45.10 26.89
CA GLN A 568 10.87 -45.32 26.85
C GLN A 568 11.58 -44.68 28.05
N LEU A 569 11.16 -43.49 28.46
CA LEU A 569 11.74 -42.81 29.62
C LEU A 569 11.38 -43.47 30.93
N ARG A 570 10.12 -43.93 31.05
CA ARG A 570 9.67 -44.74 32.17
C ARG A 570 10.53 -46.01 32.27
N GLN A 571 10.73 -46.71 31.15
CA GLN A 571 11.54 -47.91 31.11
C GLN A 571 13.00 -47.64 31.47
N ALA A 572 13.63 -46.62 30.89
CA ALA A 572 15.01 -46.24 31.21
C ALA A 572 15.18 -45.88 32.71
N ARG A 573 14.17 -45.26 33.33
CA ARG A 573 14.18 -44.96 34.76
C ARG A 573 14.06 -46.24 35.59
N ILE A 574 13.15 -47.15 35.24
CA ILE A 574 13.00 -48.44 35.92
C ILE A 574 14.30 -49.25 35.82
N ASP A 575 14.92 -49.31 34.64
CA ASP A 575 16.17 -50.04 34.44
C ASP A 575 17.33 -49.43 35.26
N THR A 576 17.42 -48.10 35.31
CA THR A 576 18.39 -47.42 36.18
C THR A 576 18.15 -47.74 37.66
N LEU A 577 16.88 -47.74 38.10
CA LEU A 577 16.53 -48.07 39.48
C LEU A 577 16.80 -49.55 39.82
N ARG A 578 16.61 -50.47 38.87
CA ARG A 578 16.97 -51.89 39.04
C ARG A 578 18.46 -52.08 39.28
N VAL A 579 19.30 -51.40 38.50
CA VAL A 579 20.77 -51.44 38.70
C VAL A 579 21.13 -50.92 40.09
N LEU A 580 20.52 -49.81 40.53
CA LEU A 580 20.74 -49.27 41.87
C LEU A 580 20.23 -50.20 42.99
N ALA A 581 19.09 -50.86 42.78
CA ALA A 581 18.54 -51.84 43.72
C ALA A 581 19.45 -53.07 43.88
N ALA A 582 20.04 -53.56 42.79
CA ALA A 582 21.01 -54.65 42.86
C ALA A 582 22.25 -54.27 43.69
N VAL A 583 22.80 -53.07 43.48
CA VAL A 583 23.92 -52.54 44.29
C VAL A 583 23.51 -52.37 45.76
N LEU A 584 22.31 -51.87 46.03
CA LEU A 584 21.76 -51.77 47.38
C LEU A 584 21.65 -53.13 48.08
N ALA A 585 21.24 -54.16 47.33
CA ALA A 585 21.14 -55.52 47.84
C ALA A 585 22.53 -56.10 48.16
N GLU A 586 23.56 -55.80 47.36
CA GLU A 586 24.95 -56.18 47.66
C GLU A 586 25.49 -55.46 48.90
N VAL A 587 25.18 -54.17 49.07
CA VAL A 587 25.54 -53.42 50.28
C VAL A 587 24.83 -53.98 51.51
N ALA A 588 23.56 -54.40 51.35
CA ALA A 588 22.82 -55.10 52.40
C ALA A 588 23.54 -56.39 52.78
N ASP A 589 23.91 -57.24 51.81
CA ASP A 589 24.65 -58.49 52.05
C ASP A 589 25.95 -58.25 52.82
N GLN A 590 26.71 -57.22 52.45
CA GLN A 590 27.95 -56.86 53.15
C GLN A 590 27.67 -56.45 54.61
N ALA A 591 26.59 -55.73 54.86
CA ALA A 591 26.18 -55.35 56.21
C ALA A 591 25.75 -56.56 57.07
N VAL A 592 25.22 -57.64 56.47
CA VAL A 592 24.91 -58.90 57.18
C VAL A 592 26.16 -59.59 57.72
N HIS A 593 27.24 -59.55 56.95
CA HIS A 593 28.46 -60.27 57.27
C HIS A 593 29.35 -59.51 58.28
N GLU A 594 29.06 -58.23 58.56
CA GLU A 594 29.64 -57.50 59.69
C GLU A 594 28.94 -57.93 60.99
N ALA A 595 29.68 -58.57 61.90
CA ALA A 595 29.14 -59.09 63.17
C ALA A 595 28.71 -57.99 64.17
N GLU A 596 29.04 -56.72 63.91
CA GLU A 596 28.73 -55.59 64.79
C GLU A 596 27.55 -54.77 64.22
N GLU A 597 26.44 -54.67 64.98
CA GLU A 597 25.27 -53.87 64.59
C GLU A 597 25.60 -52.39 64.30
N THR A 598 26.69 -51.86 64.86
CA THR A 598 27.18 -50.48 64.65
C THR A 598 28.32 -50.37 63.63
N GLY A 599 28.57 -51.42 62.84
CA GLY A 599 29.61 -51.46 61.83
C GLY A 599 29.46 -50.39 60.73
N PRO A 600 30.56 -49.98 60.09
CA PRO A 600 30.56 -48.97 59.03
C PRO A 600 29.73 -49.37 57.81
N ALA A 601 29.62 -50.67 57.48
CA ALA A 601 28.79 -51.14 56.36
C ALA A 601 27.29 -51.00 56.68
N ASN A 602 26.87 -51.29 57.93
CA ASN A 602 25.48 -51.09 58.35
C ASN A 602 25.10 -49.59 58.38
N ALA A 603 26.02 -48.73 58.84
CA ALA A 603 25.82 -47.28 58.80
C ALA A 603 25.72 -46.73 57.36
N LEU A 604 26.51 -47.28 56.42
CA LEU A 604 26.41 -46.95 55.00
C LEU A 604 25.07 -47.43 54.43
N TYR A 605 24.69 -48.68 54.67
CA TYR A 605 23.44 -49.27 54.21
C TYR A 605 22.23 -48.43 54.62
N ARG A 606 22.12 -48.04 55.90
CA ARG A 606 21.03 -47.16 56.39
C ARG A 606 21.01 -45.78 55.72
N ARG A 607 22.18 -45.19 55.43
CA ARG A 607 22.24 -43.91 54.70
C ARG A 607 21.81 -44.05 53.24
N VAL A 608 22.21 -45.12 52.56
CA VAL A 608 21.80 -45.35 51.17
C VAL A 608 20.31 -45.69 51.11
N LEU A 609 19.78 -46.47 52.06
CA LEU A 609 18.34 -46.71 52.24
C LEU A 609 17.55 -45.42 52.42
N ALA A 610 17.98 -44.53 53.33
CA ALA A 610 17.31 -43.24 53.54
C ALA A 610 17.28 -42.38 52.26
N ARG A 611 18.36 -42.42 51.46
CA ARG A 611 18.41 -41.73 50.15
C ARG A 611 17.54 -42.42 49.10
N ALA A 612 17.48 -43.75 49.10
CA ALA A 612 16.63 -44.54 48.21
C ALA A 612 15.14 -44.30 48.51
N ALA A 613 14.77 -44.23 49.78
CA ALA A 613 13.42 -43.91 50.25
C ALA A 613 12.97 -42.51 49.77
N ALA A 614 13.87 -41.52 49.80
CA ALA A 614 13.59 -40.18 49.24
C ALA A 614 13.32 -40.20 47.72
N ALA A 615 13.81 -41.21 47.00
CA ALA A 615 13.51 -41.45 45.59
C ALA A 615 12.27 -42.34 45.35
N GLY A 616 11.58 -42.74 46.43
CA GLY A 616 10.43 -43.65 46.41
C GLY A 616 10.80 -45.13 46.29
N VAL A 617 12.06 -45.49 46.51
CA VAL A 617 12.50 -46.90 46.57
C VAL A 617 12.45 -47.36 48.01
N LEU A 618 11.61 -48.36 48.28
CA LEU A 618 11.40 -48.96 49.59
C LEU A 618 11.94 -50.38 49.61
N ASP A 619 12.36 -50.84 50.77
CA ASP A 619 12.78 -52.21 51.01
C ASP A 619 11.58 -53.17 51.10
N ILE A 620 11.81 -54.41 50.70
CA ILE A 620 10.86 -55.53 50.80
C ILE A 620 11.40 -56.44 51.91
N GLY A 621 10.87 -56.24 53.12
CA GLY A 621 11.26 -56.97 54.32
C GLY A 621 12.60 -56.51 54.89
N VAL A 622 12.71 -56.53 56.22
CA VAL A 622 13.96 -56.27 56.93
C VAL A 622 14.74 -57.58 57.03
N LEU A 623 16.07 -57.49 56.96
CA LEU A 623 16.92 -58.65 57.15
C LEU A 623 16.62 -59.37 58.48
N GLY A 624 16.39 -60.69 58.42
CA GLY A 624 16.06 -61.50 59.60
C GLY A 624 14.58 -61.44 60.01
N GLU A 625 13.75 -60.65 59.34
CA GLU A 625 12.31 -60.60 59.57
C GLU A 625 11.63 -61.87 59.04
N GLU A 626 10.73 -62.45 59.84
CA GLU A 626 9.87 -63.55 59.44
C GLU A 626 8.58 -62.96 58.85
N THR A 627 8.29 -63.26 57.58
CA THR A 627 7.13 -62.74 56.83
C THR A 627 6.40 -63.84 56.09
N ASP A 628 5.17 -63.55 55.64
CA ASP A 628 4.41 -64.46 54.77
C ASP A 628 4.98 -64.43 53.34
N TYR A 629 5.05 -65.58 52.69
CA TYR A 629 5.59 -65.67 51.34
C TYR A 629 4.63 -65.09 50.28
N ASP A 630 5.07 -64.06 49.56
CA ASP A 630 4.41 -63.54 48.37
C ASP A 630 5.33 -63.73 47.13
N PRO A 631 4.94 -64.56 46.14
CA PRO A 631 5.76 -64.80 44.95
C PRO A 631 5.99 -63.56 44.07
N ALA A 632 5.19 -62.50 44.23
CA ALA A 632 5.39 -61.25 43.48
C ALA A 632 6.66 -60.51 43.95
N VAL A 633 6.96 -60.58 45.24
CA VAL A 633 8.03 -59.80 45.89
C VAL A 633 9.14 -60.65 46.48
N HIS A 634 8.92 -61.95 46.69
CA HIS A 634 9.86 -62.89 47.30
C HIS A 634 10.33 -63.97 46.33
N ARG A 635 11.65 -64.20 46.35
CA ARG A 635 12.32 -65.31 45.67
C ARG A 635 12.83 -66.30 46.73
N ALA A 636 12.29 -67.52 46.70
CA ALA A 636 12.68 -68.59 47.63
C ALA A 636 13.43 -69.70 46.88
N PRO A 637 14.78 -69.74 46.93
CA PRO A 637 15.58 -70.76 46.23
C PRO A 637 15.23 -72.20 46.64
N GLY A 638 14.80 -72.40 47.89
CA GLY A 638 14.37 -73.69 48.44
C GLY A 638 12.91 -74.05 48.17
N GLY A 639 12.18 -73.26 47.38
CA GLY A 639 10.74 -73.43 47.12
C GLY A 639 9.85 -72.63 48.08
N PRO A 640 8.55 -72.48 47.74
CA PRO A 640 7.62 -71.67 48.53
C PRO A 640 7.32 -72.32 49.88
N ALA A 641 7.32 -71.50 50.94
CA ALA A 641 6.92 -71.89 52.29
C ALA A 641 5.93 -70.84 52.83
N PRO A 642 4.97 -71.21 53.70
CA PRO A 642 3.99 -70.25 54.21
C PRO A 642 4.64 -69.13 55.01
N ARG A 643 5.69 -69.45 55.78
CA ARG A 643 6.52 -68.50 56.50
C ARG A 643 7.96 -68.57 56.04
N VAL A 644 8.51 -67.40 55.77
CA VAL A 644 9.86 -67.24 55.22
C VAL A 644 10.62 -66.18 56.01
N LEU A 645 11.92 -66.37 56.16
CA LEU A 645 12.82 -65.43 56.80
C LEU A 645 13.64 -64.73 55.72
N VAL A 646 13.70 -63.40 55.77
CA VAL A 646 14.40 -62.58 54.78
C VAL A 646 15.91 -62.71 54.97
N GLU A 647 16.58 -63.34 53.99
CA GLU A 647 18.05 -63.46 53.95
C GLU A 647 18.70 -62.27 53.23
N ARG A 648 18.00 -61.72 52.23
CA ARG A 648 18.43 -60.54 51.49
C ARG A 648 17.21 -59.67 51.20
N PRO A 649 17.22 -58.39 51.60
CA PRO A 649 16.09 -57.49 51.36
C PRO A 649 15.91 -57.26 49.85
N GLY A 650 14.64 -57.22 49.42
CA GLY A 650 14.27 -56.80 48.08
C GLY A 650 14.03 -55.29 48.02
N PHE A 651 13.71 -54.77 46.83
CA PHE A 651 13.40 -53.36 46.65
C PHE A 651 12.23 -53.15 45.71
N VAL A 652 11.33 -52.25 46.10
CA VAL A 652 10.16 -51.85 45.35
C VAL A 652 10.16 -50.34 45.11
N TRP A 653 9.78 -49.91 43.93
CA TRP A 653 9.67 -48.50 43.59
C TRP A 653 8.22 -48.06 43.55
N GLN A 654 7.90 -47.03 44.33
CA GLN A 654 6.62 -46.32 44.31
C GLN A 654 6.82 -44.98 43.59
N GLY A 655 6.65 -45.01 42.26
CA GLY A 655 6.72 -43.79 41.46
C GLY A 655 5.48 -42.90 41.66
N PRO A 656 5.61 -41.56 41.64
CA PRO A 656 4.50 -40.63 41.90
C PRO A 656 3.37 -40.66 40.85
N ARG A 657 3.54 -41.40 39.75
CA ARG A 657 2.55 -41.57 38.67
C ARG A 657 2.39 -43.03 38.25
N GLU A 658 2.98 -43.95 39.01
CA GLU A 658 2.87 -45.38 38.73
C GLU A 658 1.56 -45.89 39.33
N PRO A 659 0.76 -46.68 38.60
CA PRO A 659 -0.52 -47.20 39.10
C PRO A 659 -0.34 -48.22 40.23
N GLY A 660 0.88 -48.72 40.45
CA GLY A 660 1.20 -49.63 41.53
C GLY A 660 2.71 -49.74 41.77
N PRO A 661 3.11 -50.42 42.85
CA PRO A 661 4.51 -50.67 43.16
C PRO A 661 5.21 -51.48 42.05
N VAL A 662 6.39 -51.03 41.61
CA VAL A 662 7.22 -51.75 40.65
C VAL A 662 8.32 -52.47 41.40
N VAL A 663 8.31 -53.81 41.40
CA VAL A 663 9.38 -54.60 42.01
C VAL A 663 10.66 -54.42 41.18
N LEU A 664 11.69 -53.88 41.82
CA LEU A 664 13.00 -53.67 41.22
C LEU A 664 13.87 -54.91 41.39
N GLU A 665 13.91 -55.43 42.62
CA GLU A 665 14.65 -56.63 43.02
C GLU A 665 13.77 -57.40 44.03
N GLN A 666 13.64 -58.72 43.87
CA GLN A 666 12.88 -59.53 44.82
C GLN A 666 13.72 -59.85 46.06
N ALA A 667 13.07 -59.91 47.23
CA ALA A 667 13.76 -60.31 48.45
C ALA A 667 14.11 -61.81 48.37
N ILE A 668 15.33 -62.18 48.76
CA ILE A 668 15.70 -63.59 48.85
C ILE A 668 15.33 -64.06 50.25
N VAL A 669 14.53 -65.12 50.31
CA VAL A 669 13.97 -65.61 51.55
C VAL A 669 14.21 -67.11 51.70
N ARG A 670 14.43 -67.57 52.93
CA ARG A 670 14.52 -68.99 53.28
C ARG A 670 13.32 -69.43 54.09
N ARG A 671 13.09 -70.74 54.20
CA ARG A 671 12.06 -71.29 55.08
C ARG A 671 12.39 -70.96 56.54
N ALA A 672 11.42 -70.46 57.31
CA ALA A 672 11.55 -70.31 58.75
C ALA A 672 11.65 -71.70 59.41
N GLU A 673 12.63 -71.90 60.28
CA GLU A 673 12.74 -73.14 61.08
C GLU A 673 11.59 -73.16 62.11
N GLN A 674 10.85 -74.27 62.16
CA GLN A 674 9.67 -74.45 63.03
C GLN A 674 10.03 -74.76 64.48
#